data_AF-A0A560MA68-F1
#
_entry.id   AF-A0A560MA68-F1
#
_cell.length_a   1.000
_cell.length_b   1.000
_cell.length_c   1.000
_cell.angle_alpha   90.00
_cell.angle_beta   90.00
_cell.angle_gamma   90.00
#
_symmetry.space_group_name_H-M   'P 1'
#
loop_
_entity.id
_entity.type
_entity.pdbx_description
1 polymer ?
#
loop_
_entity_poly.entity_id
_entity_poly.type
_entity_poly.pdbx_seq_one_letter_code
_entity_poly.pdbx_strand_id
1 'polypeptide(L)'
;MTDRVLLSPRLYAPASISWGNYLLNKDLQTSGNAGDFDRRDKLKPGNRFLGRVVACNGSRATIAAVAEAGGTDLTELWSVGRLISISVGKNRVAALVYSMNTQSVGWGEGQDNLFRIEVELLGEVRVGPDGREEFSSGISAYPYLGAIAHRIRAADLMRIFDAGKGSSCVIGKLTQDESIDAAIHIPSMLSKHFAVVGSTGVGKSTAVSLLLHKAIAADPKLRVLILDPHNEFAAAFPRHAVVIDTDTLDLPFWLMRLEEFSEVVFRGRPAVPEELDALRDLIPEARRAFRGSDSTLMRRQTEKASVTADTPVPYRMADLLALIDERIGRLEGRQEKPHLRSLKMRIISAINDPRYHFMFSNNTITDTIMETIAKIFRIPGDGKPICTFQLAGIPSEVINSVASVLCRMAFELALWSDGAIHMLVVCEEAHRYIPADPTLGFFPTRQAIARIAKEGRKYGVSLGIITQRPGELDQTILSQCSTLFAMRLANDRDQEIIRSAIPNSSISTTSFLSSIGNGEAIAFGEAIAVPMRMRFSQVERHLLPKASGSVAKTSEDSPDTVDLRTIIGRMRSITGPDISPLQQSYNAVPMTDIKDDFDEVAVEQPIRPHAESSQQPIEPYRPDMLPRTAAPQPAAASQTSIDSKLAELRREFRSDEGGTRSVSPREAAPSLRRESGLSLRDSILKKPLSSLYDKD
;
A
#
# COMPACT_ATOMS: atom_id res chain seq x y z
N MET A 1 -26.08 66.02 17.74
CA MET A 1 -26.75 65.64 19.00
C MET A 1 -27.85 64.66 18.61
N THR A 2 -27.61 63.36 18.81
CA THR A 2 -28.23 62.53 19.87
C THR A 2 -29.70 62.22 19.52
N ASP A 3 -30.08 60.96 19.34
CA ASP A 3 -30.26 60.02 20.45
C ASP A 3 -30.03 58.52 20.15
N ARG A 4 -29.88 57.75 21.24
CA ARG A 4 -29.89 56.28 21.27
C ARG A 4 -31.30 55.77 21.59
N VAL A 5 -31.80 54.75 20.87
CA VAL A 5 -32.54 53.60 21.45
C VAL A 5 -32.24 52.35 20.61
N LEU A 6 -32.19 51.18 21.26
CA LEU A 6 -31.92 49.88 20.65
C LEU A 6 -33.07 49.35 19.78
N LEU A 7 -32.75 48.75 18.63
CA LEU A 7 -33.57 47.69 18.01
C LEU A 7 -32.66 46.59 17.44
N SER A 8 -33.10 45.34 17.61
CA SER A 8 -32.37 44.12 17.27
C SER A 8 -32.52 43.70 15.80
N PRO A 9 -31.46 43.19 15.13
CA PRO A 9 -31.60 42.43 13.91
C PRO A 9 -31.52 40.92 14.18
N ARG A 10 -32.66 40.22 14.12
CA ARG A 10 -32.68 38.81 13.68
C ARG A 10 -32.79 38.81 12.16
N LEU A 11 -31.88 38.13 11.47
CA LEU A 11 -32.14 37.20 10.36
C LEU A 11 -30.82 36.72 9.72
N TYR A 12 -30.85 35.53 9.12
CA TYR A 12 -29.76 34.84 8.42
C TYR A 12 -28.56 34.37 9.27
N ALA A 13 -28.77 33.28 10.00
CA ALA A 13 -27.73 32.27 10.25
C ALA A 13 -27.98 31.07 9.32
N PRO A 14 -26.98 30.56 8.57
CA PRO A 14 -27.12 29.30 7.85
C PRO A 14 -27.18 28.13 8.83
N ALA A 15 -27.99 27.12 8.54
CA ALA A 15 -28.21 25.97 9.41
C ALA A 15 -26.96 25.08 9.50
N SER A 16 -26.12 25.31 10.52
CA SER A 16 -25.01 24.43 10.87
C SER A 16 -25.53 23.12 11.46
N ILE A 17 -25.70 22.09 10.63
CA ILE A 17 -26.12 20.76 11.10
C ILE A 17 -24.95 20.12 11.86
N SER A 18 -25.03 20.08 13.19
CA SER A 18 -23.93 19.70 14.08
C SER A 18 -23.69 18.18 14.15
N TRP A 19 -23.06 17.62 13.11
CA TRP A 19 -22.65 16.20 13.08
C TRP A 19 -21.27 15.93 13.71
N GLY A 20 -20.43 16.95 13.92
CA GLY A 20 -19.01 16.78 14.30
C GLY A 20 -18.75 16.17 15.69
N ASN A 21 -19.49 16.57 16.72
CA ASN A 21 -19.20 16.16 18.10
C ASN A 21 -19.89 14.87 18.57
N TYR A 22 -20.83 14.31 17.79
CA TYR A 22 -21.66 13.17 18.22
C TYR A 22 -21.09 11.78 17.86
N LEU A 23 -20.09 11.71 16.98
CA LEU A 23 -19.47 10.45 16.52
C LEU A 23 -18.19 10.12 17.30
N LEU A 24 -17.25 11.06 17.43
CA LEU A 24 -15.93 10.80 18.05
C LEU A 24 -15.98 10.27 19.50
N ASN A 25 -16.94 10.73 20.32
CA ASN A 25 -17.03 10.35 21.73
C ASN A 25 -17.98 9.17 22.02
N LYS A 26 -18.72 8.66 21.02
CA LYS A 26 -19.60 7.49 21.18
C LYS A 26 -18.91 6.17 20.88
N ASP A 27 -17.94 6.17 19.97
CA ASP A 27 -17.24 4.96 19.51
C ASP A 27 -16.54 4.19 20.66
N LEU A 28 -16.13 4.86 21.74
CA LEU A 28 -15.49 4.24 22.92
C LEU A 28 -16.50 3.74 23.98
N GLN A 29 -17.81 3.98 23.84
CA GLN A 29 -18.81 3.68 24.88
C GLN A 29 -19.15 2.19 25.00
N THR A 30 -19.00 1.40 23.94
CA THR A 30 -19.18 -0.06 23.98
C THR A 30 -18.27 -0.71 25.01
N SER A 31 -16.99 -0.34 24.96
CA SER A 31 -15.98 -0.82 25.90
C SER A 31 -16.14 -0.23 27.31
N GLY A 32 -16.68 0.99 27.43
CA GLY A 32 -17.06 1.59 28.72
C GLY A 32 -18.12 0.80 29.49
N ASN A 33 -19.13 0.27 28.79
CA ASN A 33 -20.17 -0.58 29.40
C ASN A 33 -19.59 -1.90 29.95
N ALA A 34 -18.61 -2.51 29.27
CA ALA A 34 -17.96 -3.73 29.73
C ALA A 34 -17.25 -3.55 31.10
N GLY A 35 -16.59 -2.42 31.32
CA GLY A 35 -16.00 -2.07 32.61
C GLY A 35 -17.01 -1.84 33.74
N ASP A 36 -18.26 -1.51 33.38
CA ASP A 36 -19.34 -1.33 34.36
C ASP A 36 -20.03 -2.66 34.71
N PHE A 37 -20.01 -3.66 33.83
CA PHE A 37 -20.32 -5.06 34.18
C PHE A 37 -19.27 -5.65 35.13
N ASP A 38 -17.97 -5.43 34.87
CA ASP A 38 -16.84 -5.87 35.72
C ASP A 38 -16.91 -5.27 37.15
N ARG A 39 -17.59 -4.13 37.33
CA ARG A 39 -17.90 -3.52 38.64
C ARG A 39 -19.17 -4.07 39.32
N ARG A 40 -20.09 -4.65 38.56
CA ARG A 40 -21.38 -5.17 39.03
C ARG A 40 -21.32 -6.65 39.40
N ASP A 41 -20.30 -7.38 38.98
CA ASP A 41 -20.03 -8.76 39.42
C ASP A 41 -19.48 -8.83 40.86
N LYS A 42 -20.31 -8.38 41.81
CA LYS A 42 -20.03 -8.38 43.26
C LYS A 42 -20.49 -9.66 43.96
N LEU A 43 -20.96 -10.67 43.22
CA LEU A 43 -21.73 -11.79 43.79
C LEU A 43 -21.07 -13.17 43.68
N LYS A 44 -19.84 -13.30 43.18
CA LYS A 44 -19.02 -14.51 43.36
C LYS A 44 -17.55 -14.21 43.69
N PRO A 45 -17.11 -14.34 44.96
CA PRO A 45 -15.70 -14.28 45.37
C PRO A 45 -14.82 -15.47 44.89
N GLY A 46 -15.28 -16.28 43.93
CA GLY A 46 -14.74 -17.62 43.64
C GLY A 46 -13.74 -17.72 42.49
N ASN A 47 -14.05 -17.19 41.29
CA ASN A 47 -13.33 -17.53 40.05
C ASN A 47 -12.56 -16.34 39.44
N ARG A 48 -11.75 -15.65 40.24
CA ARG A 48 -10.57 -14.96 39.68
C ARG A 48 -9.48 -16.00 39.48
N PHE A 49 -9.51 -16.67 38.33
CA PHE A 49 -8.50 -17.67 37.99
C PHE A 49 -7.12 -17.01 37.83
N LEU A 50 -6.14 -17.46 38.62
CA LEU A 50 -4.81 -16.86 38.73
C LEU A 50 -3.73 -17.79 38.18
N GLY A 51 -2.92 -17.28 37.26
CA GLY A 51 -1.63 -17.87 36.91
C GLY A 51 -0.50 -17.28 37.77
N ARG A 52 0.63 -17.98 37.85
CA ARG A 52 1.87 -17.46 38.46
C ARG A 52 3.02 -17.45 37.46
N VAL A 53 3.78 -16.37 37.43
CA VAL A 53 5.02 -16.28 36.64
C VAL A 53 6.04 -17.29 37.17
N VAL A 54 6.48 -18.22 36.33
CA VAL A 54 7.49 -19.25 36.64
C VAL A 54 8.81 -19.05 35.89
N ALA A 55 8.81 -18.22 34.84
CA ALA A 55 10.01 -17.68 34.23
C ALA A 55 9.73 -16.28 33.69
N CYS A 56 10.75 -15.41 33.67
CA CYS A 56 10.70 -14.12 32.99
C CYS A 56 12.06 -13.81 32.38
N ASN A 57 12.08 -13.25 31.18
CA ASN A 57 13.24 -12.64 30.55
C ASN A 57 12.89 -11.18 30.14
N GLY A 58 13.76 -10.53 29.37
CA GLY A 58 13.60 -9.11 29.01
C GLY A 58 12.42 -8.77 28.10
N SER A 59 11.76 -9.75 27.46
CA SER A 59 10.59 -9.49 26.59
C SER A 59 9.46 -10.52 26.70
N ARG A 60 9.68 -11.62 27.45
CA ARG A 60 8.72 -12.71 27.59
C ARG A 60 8.65 -13.24 29.01
N ALA A 61 7.51 -13.80 29.37
CA ALA A 61 7.33 -14.56 30.60
C ALA A 61 6.65 -15.90 30.33
N THR A 62 6.87 -16.87 31.21
CA THR A 62 6.14 -18.13 31.27
C THR A 62 5.30 -18.13 32.52
N ILE A 63 4.02 -18.41 32.38
CA ILE A 63 3.04 -18.46 33.46
C ILE A 63 2.56 -19.91 33.61
N ALA A 64 2.53 -20.40 34.84
CA ALA A 64 1.89 -21.68 35.17
C ALA A 64 0.49 -21.44 35.72
N ALA A 65 -0.48 -22.21 35.23
CA ALA A 65 -1.87 -22.22 35.71
C ALA A 65 -2.37 -23.67 35.78
N VAL A 66 -3.36 -23.92 36.64
CA VAL A 66 -3.99 -25.24 36.83
C VAL A 66 -5.45 -25.13 36.43
N ALA A 67 -5.92 -26.00 35.55
CA ALA A 67 -7.34 -26.23 35.30
C ALA A 67 -7.81 -27.36 36.23
N GLU A 68 -8.51 -26.98 37.30
CA GLU A 68 -9.02 -27.92 38.31
C GLU A 68 -10.07 -28.87 37.70
N ALA A 69 -10.00 -30.15 38.05
CA ALA A 69 -10.96 -31.21 37.65
C ALA A 69 -11.28 -31.30 36.14
N GLY A 70 -10.38 -30.85 35.26
CA GLY A 70 -10.56 -30.87 33.80
C GLY A 70 -11.45 -29.76 33.24
N GLY A 71 -11.75 -28.70 34.00
CA GLY A 71 -12.56 -27.57 33.53
C GLY A 71 -11.90 -26.75 32.41
N THR A 72 -12.64 -26.47 31.34
CA THR A 72 -12.14 -25.76 30.14
C THR A 72 -12.28 -24.24 30.19
N ASP A 73 -13.08 -23.69 31.11
CA ASP A 73 -13.28 -22.23 31.27
C ASP A 73 -11.93 -21.46 31.42
N LEU A 74 -10.93 -22.11 32.03
CA LEU A 74 -9.60 -21.56 32.26
C LEU A 74 -8.71 -21.63 31.02
N THR A 75 -8.89 -22.58 30.10
CA THR A 75 -8.09 -22.65 28.87
C THR A 75 -8.60 -21.66 27.82
N GLU A 76 -9.91 -21.40 27.77
CA GLU A 76 -10.47 -20.36 26.90
C GLU A 76 -9.99 -18.96 27.29
N LEU A 77 -10.05 -18.61 28.58
CA LEU A 77 -9.67 -17.27 29.07
C LEU A 77 -8.22 -16.87 28.76
N TRP A 78 -7.34 -17.86 28.59
CA TRP A 78 -5.91 -17.67 28.32
C TRP A 78 -5.52 -18.04 26.89
N SER A 79 -6.48 -18.27 26.00
CA SER A 79 -6.25 -18.67 24.61
C SER A 79 -5.22 -17.78 23.88
N VAL A 80 -4.40 -18.39 23.02
CA VAL A 80 -3.43 -17.69 22.16
C VAL A 80 -4.07 -16.47 21.46
N GLY A 81 -3.38 -15.33 21.55
CA GLY A 81 -3.84 -14.04 21.06
C GLY A 81 -4.60 -13.18 22.07
N ARG A 82 -4.89 -13.67 23.29
CA ARG A 82 -5.51 -12.84 24.35
C ARG A 82 -4.49 -12.02 25.13
N LEU A 83 -4.92 -10.83 25.56
CA LEU A 83 -4.20 -9.97 26.48
C LEU A 83 -4.49 -10.37 27.93
N ILE A 84 -3.45 -10.38 28.75
CA ILE A 84 -3.50 -10.64 30.19
C ILE A 84 -2.77 -9.52 30.96
N SER A 85 -2.95 -9.50 32.28
CA SER A 85 -2.31 -8.55 33.17
C SER A 85 -1.51 -9.29 34.25
N ILE A 86 -0.25 -8.88 34.45
CA ILE A 86 0.64 -9.38 35.49
C ILE A 86 0.84 -8.28 36.53
N SER A 87 0.49 -8.56 37.78
CA SER A 87 0.58 -7.59 38.88
C SER A 87 2.02 -7.46 39.38
N VAL A 88 2.59 -6.25 39.31
CA VAL A 88 3.96 -5.94 39.76
C VAL A 88 3.91 -4.73 40.70
N GLY A 89 3.78 -5.02 42.00
CA GLY A 89 3.58 -4.00 43.04
C GLY A 89 2.24 -3.28 42.85
N LYS A 90 2.28 -1.97 42.53
CA LYS A 90 1.09 -1.17 42.17
C LYS A 90 0.80 -1.14 40.67
N ASN A 91 1.81 -1.43 39.84
CA ASN A 91 1.70 -1.42 38.39
C ASN A 91 1.17 -2.76 37.87
N ARG A 92 0.68 -2.75 36.62
CA ARG A 92 0.16 -3.94 35.93
C ARG A 92 0.84 -4.06 34.58
N VAL A 93 1.67 -5.08 34.38
CA VAL A 93 2.32 -5.36 33.10
C VAL A 93 1.32 -6.03 32.18
N ALA A 94 1.10 -5.47 31.00
CA ALA A 94 0.27 -6.05 29.96
C ALA A 94 1.10 -7.05 29.14
N ALA A 95 0.53 -8.23 28.87
CA ALA A 95 1.20 -9.26 28.08
C ALA A 95 0.24 -9.97 27.12
N LEU A 96 0.75 -10.38 25.97
CA LEU A 96 0.02 -11.13 24.94
C LEU A 96 0.36 -12.62 25.05
N VAL A 97 -0.65 -13.50 25.17
CA VAL A 97 -0.41 -14.95 25.08
C VAL A 97 -0.10 -15.33 23.65
N TYR A 98 1.04 -16.00 23.42
CA TYR A 98 1.41 -16.49 22.09
C TYR A 98 1.53 -18.02 21.99
N SER A 99 1.65 -18.73 23.12
CA SER A 99 1.76 -20.19 23.17
C SER A 99 1.16 -20.76 24.45
N MET A 100 0.60 -21.96 24.38
CA MET A 100 0.07 -22.72 25.51
C MET A 100 0.45 -24.20 25.36
N ASN A 101 1.01 -24.79 26.41
CA ASN A 101 1.41 -26.19 26.44
C ASN A 101 1.01 -26.83 27.79
N THR A 102 0.41 -28.02 27.77
CA THR A 102 0.25 -28.85 28.97
C THR A 102 1.61 -29.43 29.40
N GLN A 103 1.80 -29.72 30.70
CA GLN A 103 3.02 -30.41 31.15
C GLN A 103 2.98 -31.92 30.85
N SER A 104 1.79 -32.51 30.78
CA SER A 104 1.51 -33.86 30.28
C SER A 104 1.16 -33.83 28.79
N VAL A 105 1.47 -34.90 28.05
CA VAL A 105 1.13 -35.04 26.62
C VAL A 105 -0.38 -35.29 26.40
N GLY A 106 -1.15 -35.54 27.47
CA GLY A 106 -2.60 -35.72 27.42
C GLY A 106 -3.33 -34.80 28.40
N TRP A 107 -4.60 -34.54 28.09
CA TRP A 107 -5.58 -33.88 28.96
C TRP A 107 -6.25 -34.93 29.86
N GLY A 108 -6.17 -34.76 31.17
CA GLY A 108 -6.85 -35.62 32.13
C GLY A 108 -8.27 -35.13 32.40
N GLU A 109 -9.28 -35.79 31.83
CA GLU A 109 -10.67 -35.54 32.22
C GLU A 109 -10.89 -35.86 33.71
N GLY A 110 -11.50 -34.94 34.46
CA GLY A 110 -11.70 -35.10 35.90
C GLY A 110 -10.43 -34.97 36.76
N GLN A 111 -9.30 -34.54 36.20
CA GLN A 111 -8.03 -34.34 36.91
C GLN A 111 -7.51 -32.90 36.75
N ASP A 112 -6.61 -32.50 37.65
CA ASP A 112 -5.98 -31.18 37.59
C ASP A 112 -4.95 -31.13 36.46
N ASN A 113 -5.23 -30.30 35.45
CA ASN A 113 -4.36 -30.13 34.29
C ASN A 113 -3.45 -28.92 34.50
N LEU A 114 -2.15 -29.16 34.70
CA LEU A 114 -1.14 -28.10 34.83
C LEU A 114 -0.62 -27.69 33.44
N PHE A 115 -0.80 -26.42 33.09
CA PHE A 115 -0.37 -25.87 31.81
C PHE A 115 0.56 -24.66 31.96
N ARG A 116 1.42 -24.49 30.96
CA ARG A 116 2.38 -23.40 30.80
C ARG A 116 1.92 -22.51 29.65
N ILE A 117 1.91 -21.23 29.92
CA ILE A 117 1.43 -20.18 29.02
C ILE A 117 2.62 -19.27 28.76
N GLU A 118 3.05 -19.16 27.50
CA GLU A 118 4.12 -18.25 27.13
C GLU A 118 3.52 -16.93 26.63
N VAL A 119 4.03 -15.83 27.18
CA VAL A 119 3.49 -14.49 26.94
C VAL A 119 4.60 -13.52 26.57
N GLU A 120 4.30 -12.63 25.63
CA GLU A 120 5.17 -11.51 25.23
C GLU A 120 4.74 -10.26 26.01
N LEU A 121 5.70 -9.57 26.64
CA LEU A 121 5.44 -8.40 27.47
C LEU A 121 5.34 -7.16 26.59
N LEU A 122 4.24 -6.40 26.69
CA LEU A 122 3.89 -5.32 25.76
C LEU A 122 4.06 -3.92 26.35
N GLY A 123 4.05 -3.79 27.67
CA GLY A 123 4.08 -2.51 28.38
C GLY A 123 3.53 -2.61 29.80
N GLU A 124 3.39 -1.49 30.48
CA GLU A 124 2.79 -1.38 31.81
C GLU A 124 1.65 -0.36 31.85
N VAL A 125 0.58 -0.69 32.58
CA VAL A 125 -0.35 0.29 33.14
C VAL A 125 0.25 0.75 34.47
N ARG A 126 0.77 1.97 34.50
CA ARG A 126 1.42 2.59 35.65
C ARG A 126 0.41 3.41 36.44
N VAL A 127 0.50 3.33 37.78
CA VAL A 127 -0.25 4.22 38.67
C VAL A 127 0.64 5.41 39.04
N GLY A 128 0.23 6.61 38.64
CA GLY A 128 0.91 7.86 38.93
C GLY A 128 0.81 8.30 40.40
N PRO A 129 1.62 9.28 40.84
CA PRO A 129 1.58 9.79 42.22
C PRO A 129 0.22 10.42 42.60
N ASP A 130 -0.51 10.91 41.60
CA ASP A 130 -1.87 11.49 41.69
C ASP A 130 -2.99 10.43 41.63
N GLY A 131 -2.63 9.14 41.50
CA GLY A 131 -3.58 8.04 41.38
C GLY A 131 -4.17 7.86 39.97
N ARG A 132 -3.72 8.62 38.97
CA ARG A 132 -4.09 8.35 37.57
C ARG A 132 -3.42 7.06 37.09
N GLU A 133 -4.08 6.34 36.20
CA GLU A 133 -3.56 5.13 35.59
C GLU A 133 -3.38 5.38 34.09
N GLU A 134 -2.15 5.24 33.61
CA GLU A 134 -1.75 5.51 32.22
C GLU A 134 -0.97 4.31 31.66
N PHE A 135 -1.11 4.03 30.36
CA PHE A 135 -0.34 2.98 29.70
C PHE A 135 0.98 3.52 29.14
N SER A 136 2.04 2.73 29.31
CA SER A 136 3.37 2.93 28.76
C SER A 136 3.82 1.66 28.05
N SER A 137 4.31 1.77 26.83
CA SER A 137 4.94 0.63 26.13
C SER A 137 6.27 0.20 26.76
N GLY A 138 6.93 1.09 27.52
CA GLY A 138 8.10 0.75 28.33
C GLY A 138 7.69 0.17 29.69
N ILE A 139 8.36 -0.91 30.12
CA ILE A 139 8.16 -1.57 31.42
C ILE A 139 9.20 -1.04 32.42
N SER A 140 8.75 -0.48 33.54
CA SER A 140 9.65 0.05 34.58
C SER A 140 10.09 -1.01 35.59
N ALA A 141 9.25 -2.02 35.84
CA ALA A 141 9.53 -3.14 36.72
C ALA A 141 9.08 -4.46 36.07
N TYR A 142 10.05 -5.36 35.84
CA TYR A 142 9.76 -6.66 35.23
C TYR A 142 9.03 -7.61 36.20
N PRO A 143 8.17 -8.52 35.69
CA PRO A 143 7.57 -9.56 36.50
C PRO A 143 8.59 -10.43 37.24
N TYR A 144 8.44 -10.54 38.56
CA TYR A 144 9.23 -11.45 39.38
C TYR A 144 8.61 -12.84 39.46
N LEU A 145 9.41 -13.86 39.81
CA LEU A 145 8.91 -15.22 39.98
C LEU A 145 7.84 -15.29 41.08
N GLY A 146 6.73 -15.96 40.79
CA GLY A 146 5.55 -16.01 41.66
C GLY A 146 4.58 -14.84 41.52
N ALA A 147 4.89 -13.81 40.72
CA ALA A 147 3.98 -12.70 40.41
C ALA A 147 2.67 -13.21 39.82
N ILE A 148 1.57 -12.57 40.21
CA ILE A 148 0.21 -13.02 39.90
C ILE A 148 -0.20 -12.48 38.53
N ALA A 149 -0.57 -13.39 37.64
CA ALA A 149 -1.14 -13.09 36.35
C ALA A 149 -2.65 -13.40 36.35
N HIS A 150 -3.45 -12.54 35.72
CA HIS A 150 -4.90 -12.63 35.68
C HIS A 150 -5.46 -12.08 34.36
N ARG A 151 -6.74 -12.36 34.07
CA ARG A 151 -7.47 -11.73 32.96
C ARG A 151 -7.31 -10.21 33.03
N ILE A 152 -7.00 -9.58 31.89
CA ILE A 152 -6.92 -8.12 31.80
C ILE A 152 -8.30 -7.48 32.07
N ARG A 153 -8.31 -6.34 32.76
CA ARG A 153 -9.54 -5.60 33.07
C ARG A 153 -9.99 -4.80 31.86
N ALA A 154 -11.30 -4.61 31.67
CA ALA A 154 -11.82 -3.74 30.61
C ALA A 154 -11.27 -2.30 30.72
N ALA A 155 -11.09 -1.78 31.93
CA ALA A 155 -10.48 -0.47 32.17
C ALA A 155 -8.97 -0.41 31.85
N ASP A 156 -8.26 -1.54 31.84
CA ASP A 156 -6.84 -1.61 31.45
C ASP A 156 -6.71 -1.73 29.93
N LEU A 157 -7.56 -2.55 29.29
CA LEU A 157 -7.72 -2.61 27.85
C LEU A 157 -8.01 -1.22 27.26
N MET A 158 -8.94 -0.47 27.87
CA MET A 158 -9.25 0.89 27.44
C MET A 158 -8.05 1.83 27.47
N ARG A 159 -7.12 1.67 28.43
CA ARG A 159 -5.90 2.49 28.51
C ARG A 159 -4.79 2.02 27.59
N ILE A 160 -4.80 0.74 27.22
CA ILE A 160 -3.92 0.22 26.18
C ILE A 160 -4.38 0.76 24.82
N PHE A 161 -5.67 0.76 24.50
CA PHE A 161 -6.16 1.17 23.19
C PHE A 161 -6.51 2.66 23.04
N ASP A 162 -6.78 3.37 24.14
CA ASP A 162 -6.70 4.83 24.17
C ASP A 162 -5.22 5.25 24.21
N ALA A 163 -4.73 5.82 23.10
CA ALA A 163 -3.34 6.22 22.96
C ALA A 163 -2.92 7.39 23.90
N GLY A 164 -3.81 7.87 24.78
CA GLY A 164 -3.61 9.05 25.64
C GLY A 164 -3.52 10.37 24.87
N LYS A 165 -3.68 10.30 23.56
CA LYS A 165 -3.59 11.38 22.58
C LYS A 165 -4.99 11.52 21.99
N GLY A 166 -5.61 12.68 22.22
CA GLY A 166 -6.96 12.95 21.73
C GLY A 166 -7.07 12.83 20.20
N SER A 167 -8.26 12.48 19.70
CA SER A 167 -8.50 12.09 18.29
C SER A 167 -8.10 10.64 17.95
N SER A 168 -8.17 9.73 18.92
CA SER A 168 -8.24 8.29 18.64
C SER A 168 -9.60 7.92 18.04
N CYS A 169 -9.60 7.08 17.01
CA CYS A 169 -10.79 6.68 16.25
C CYS A 169 -10.90 5.16 16.18
N VAL A 170 -12.10 4.61 16.45
CA VAL A 170 -12.37 3.18 16.27
C VAL A 170 -12.47 2.85 14.78
N ILE A 171 -11.71 1.86 14.35
CA ILE A 171 -11.62 1.36 12.96
C ILE A 171 -12.05 -0.11 12.84
N GLY A 172 -12.43 -0.76 13.94
CA GLY A 172 -12.80 -2.16 13.95
C GLY A 172 -12.99 -2.73 15.35
N LYS A 173 -12.91 -4.06 15.43
CA LYS A 173 -12.93 -4.84 16.68
C LYS A 173 -11.72 -5.76 16.74
N LEU A 174 -11.27 -6.15 17.94
CA LEU A 174 -10.24 -7.19 18.07
C LEU A 174 -10.80 -8.54 17.60
N THR A 175 -10.00 -9.33 16.87
CA THR A 175 -10.45 -10.61 16.31
C THR A 175 -10.66 -11.68 17.39
N GLN A 176 -9.96 -11.58 18.52
CA GLN A 176 -10.02 -12.53 19.64
C GLN A 176 -11.13 -12.20 20.66
N ASP A 177 -11.68 -10.99 20.60
CA ASP A 177 -12.74 -10.50 21.48
C ASP A 177 -13.45 -9.30 20.83
N GLU A 178 -14.57 -9.56 20.15
CA GLU A 178 -15.32 -8.54 19.42
C GLU A 178 -16.03 -7.52 20.34
N SER A 179 -15.99 -7.70 21.67
CA SER A 179 -16.45 -6.66 22.60
C SER A 179 -15.50 -5.45 22.60
N ILE A 180 -14.21 -5.66 22.33
CA ILE A 180 -13.15 -4.64 22.45
C ILE A 180 -12.99 -3.86 21.14
N ASP A 181 -13.08 -2.54 21.25
CA ASP A 181 -12.92 -1.61 20.14
C ASP A 181 -11.45 -1.50 19.69
N ALA A 182 -11.17 -1.72 18.40
CA ALA A 182 -9.85 -1.52 17.81
C ALA A 182 -9.71 -0.06 17.36
N ALA A 183 -8.96 0.74 18.12
CA ALA A 183 -8.77 2.17 17.92
C ALA A 183 -7.37 2.52 17.41
N ILE A 184 -7.27 3.60 16.63
CA ILE A 184 -6.00 4.18 16.16
C ILE A 184 -5.95 5.69 16.38
N HIS A 185 -4.76 6.22 16.65
CA HIS A 185 -4.51 7.65 16.74
C HIS A 185 -4.23 8.25 15.35
N ILE A 186 -5.26 8.83 14.74
CA ILE A 186 -5.20 9.36 13.36
C ILE A 186 -4.07 10.38 13.13
N PRO A 187 -3.82 11.37 14.02
CA PRO A 187 -2.71 12.30 13.81
C PRO A 187 -1.33 11.62 13.77
N SER A 188 -1.12 10.53 14.50
CA SER A 188 0.12 9.73 14.40
C SER A 188 0.20 8.92 13.10
N MET A 189 -0.93 8.40 12.61
CA MET A 189 -1.00 7.69 11.33
C MET A 189 -0.63 8.62 10.16
N LEU A 190 -1.15 9.85 10.16
CA LEU A 190 -0.86 10.85 9.13
C LEU A 190 0.58 11.38 9.24
N SER A 191 0.94 11.95 10.40
CA SER A 191 2.25 12.60 10.60
C SER A 191 3.46 11.70 10.43
N LYS A 192 3.28 10.37 10.44
CA LYS A 192 4.36 9.38 10.28
C LYS A 192 4.14 8.33 9.19
N HIS A 193 3.22 8.62 8.27
CA HIS A 193 2.88 7.79 7.11
C HIS A 193 2.30 6.42 7.50
N PHE A 194 1.58 5.80 6.57
CA PHE A 194 1.03 4.46 6.79
C PHE A 194 1.09 3.59 5.53
N ALA A 195 1.08 2.28 5.75
CA ALA A 195 0.97 1.29 4.69
C ALA A 195 -0.18 0.29 4.94
N VAL A 196 -0.88 -0.11 3.88
CA VAL A 196 -1.88 -1.19 3.88
C VAL A 196 -1.42 -2.26 2.89
N VAL A 197 -1.09 -3.44 3.39
CA VAL A 197 -0.54 -4.53 2.58
C VAL A 197 -1.41 -5.79 2.67
N GLY A 198 -1.49 -6.55 1.58
CA GLY A 198 -2.26 -7.80 1.55
C GLY A 198 -2.62 -8.23 0.13
N SER A 199 -2.86 -9.53 -0.06
CA SER A 199 -3.17 -10.11 -1.37
C SER A 199 -4.46 -9.53 -2.01
N THR A 200 -4.72 -9.85 -3.28
CA THR A 200 -5.96 -9.41 -3.96
C THR A 200 -7.21 -9.96 -3.25
N GLY A 201 -8.30 -9.19 -3.22
CA GLY A 201 -9.59 -9.61 -2.65
C GLY A 201 -9.68 -9.66 -1.11
N VAL A 202 -8.60 -9.38 -0.35
CA VAL A 202 -8.64 -9.45 1.13
C VAL A 202 -9.36 -8.27 1.81
N GLY A 203 -9.64 -7.20 1.07
CA GLY A 203 -10.33 -6.00 1.57
C GLY A 203 -9.51 -4.70 1.66
N LYS A 204 -8.31 -4.64 1.04
CA LYS A 204 -7.41 -3.45 1.09
C LYS A 204 -8.13 -2.12 0.81
N SER A 205 -8.77 -1.98 -0.35
CA SER A 205 -9.39 -0.74 -0.79
C SER A 205 -10.52 -0.30 0.16
N THR A 206 -11.26 -1.27 0.73
CA THR A 206 -12.30 -1.03 1.75
C THR A 206 -11.69 -0.54 3.06
N ALA A 207 -10.61 -1.17 3.53
CA ALA A 207 -9.88 -0.76 4.73
C ALA A 207 -9.30 0.66 4.57
N VAL A 208 -8.67 0.95 3.44
CA VAL A 208 -8.18 2.29 3.08
C VAL A 208 -9.33 3.31 3.08
N SER A 209 -10.47 2.97 2.50
CA SER A 209 -11.63 3.87 2.45
C SER A 209 -12.14 4.21 3.85
N LEU A 210 -12.23 3.22 4.75
CA LEU A 210 -12.56 3.43 6.16
C LEU A 210 -11.54 4.36 6.86
N LEU A 211 -10.23 4.10 6.67
CA LEU A 211 -9.16 4.92 7.23
C LEU A 211 -9.22 6.37 6.73
N LEU A 212 -9.51 6.59 5.46
CA LEU A 212 -9.65 7.92 4.86
C LEU A 212 -10.90 8.66 5.35
N HIS A 213 -12.05 7.99 5.48
CA HIS A 213 -13.25 8.58 6.10
C HIS A 213 -12.97 9.03 7.54
N LYS A 214 -12.29 8.19 8.35
CA LYS A 214 -11.88 8.55 9.72
C LYS A 214 -10.82 9.65 9.73
N ALA A 215 -9.91 9.69 8.76
CA ALA A 215 -8.88 10.73 8.63
C ALA A 215 -9.48 12.12 8.36
N ILE A 216 -10.41 12.22 7.41
CA ILE A 216 -11.10 13.47 7.05
C ILE A 216 -12.02 13.94 8.19
N ALA A 217 -12.65 13.02 8.91
CA ALA A 217 -13.47 13.37 10.07
C ALA A 217 -12.63 13.92 11.25
N ALA A 218 -11.41 13.42 11.44
CA ALA A 218 -10.50 13.89 12.49
C ALA A 218 -9.75 15.18 12.10
N ASP A 219 -9.41 15.35 10.81
CA ASP A 219 -8.79 16.57 10.28
C ASP A 219 -9.55 17.12 9.05
N PRO A 220 -10.51 18.04 9.24
CA PRO A 220 -11.22 18.70 8.14
C PRO A 220 -10.34 19.60 7.25
N LYS A 221 -9.10 19.92 7.66
CA LYS A 221 -8.14 20.67 6.83
C LYS A 221 -7.33 19.75 5.91
N LEU A 222 -7.36 18.43 6.14
CA LEU A 222 -6.68 17.45 5.31
C LEU A 222 -7.12 17.56 3.85
N ARG A 223 -6.16 17.46 2.94
CA ARG A 223 -6.37 17.28 1.50
C ARG A 223 -5.81 15.95 1.08
N VAL A 224 -6.59 15.16 0.35
CA VAL A 224 -6.22 13.79 -0.02
C VAL A 224 -6.08 13.72 -1.52
N LEU A 225 -4.89 13.36 -1.99
CA LEU A 225 -4.62 13.02 -3.39
C LEU A 225 -4.53 11.50 -3.49
N ILE A 226 -5.37 10.86 -4.29
CA ILE A 226 -5.33 9.41 -4.54
C ILE A 226 -4.89 9.16 -5.99
N LEU A 227 -3.81 8.38 -6.15
CA LEU A 227 -3.41 7.82 -7.44
C LEU A 227 -4.08 6.45 -7.58
N ASP A 228 -5.10 6.35 -8.44
CA ASP A 228 -6.06 5.25 -8.55
C ASP A 228 -5.94 4.57 -9.94
N PRO A 229 -4.99 3.64 -10.15
CA PRO A 229 -4.81 2.92 -11.42
C PRO A 229 -5.87 1.85 -11.70
N HIS A 230 -6.80 1.60 -10.77
CA HIS A 230 -7.89 0.63 -10.94
C HIS A 230 -9.29 1.26 -10.96
N ASN A 231 -9.38 2.58 -10.80
CA ASN A 231 -10.60 3.38 -10.73
C ASN A 231 -11.59 2.83 -9.68
N GLU A 232 -11.09 2.45 -8.49
CA GLU A 232 -11.86 1.87 -7.39
C GLU A 232 -12.36 2.90 -6.37
N PHE A 233 -11.58 3.94 -6.08
CA PHE A 233 -11.77 4.78 -4.90
C PHE A 233 -12.81 5.89 -5.07
N ALA A 234 -13.02 6.39 -6.28
CA ALA A 234 -14.00 7.44 -6.57
C ALA A 234 -15.40 7.11 -6.01
N ALA A 235 -15.83 5.85 -6.16
CA ALA A 235 -17.14 5.37 -5.69
C ALA A 235 -17.30 5.37 -4.15
N ALA A 236 -16.19 5.31 -3.39
CA ALA A 236 -16.23 5.30 -1.92
C ALA A 236 -16.50 6.68 -1.29
N PHE A 237 -16.43 7.77 -2.08
CA PHE A 237 -16.44 9.15 -1.59
C PHE A 237 -17.41 10.08 -2.36
N PRO A 238 -18.67 9.71 -2.61
CA PRO A 238 -19.58 10.44 -3.51
C PRO A 238 -19.85 11.91 -3.13
N ARG A 239 -19.66 12.27 -1.86
CA ARG A 239 -19.82 13.65 -1.34
C ARG A 239 -18.50 14.39 -1.11
N HIS A 240 -17.37 13.69 -1.06
CA HIS A 240 -16.08 14.24 -0.62
C HIS A 240 -14.99 14.23 -1.70
N ALA A 241 -15.18 13.49 -2.79
CA ALA A 241 -14.23 13.42 -3.90
C ALA A 241 -14.62 14.30 -5.10
N VAL A 242 -13.59 14.80 -5.76
CA VAL A 242 -13.59 15.18 -7.18
C VAL A 242 -12.78 14.11 -7.91
N VAL A 243 -13.34 13.60 -9.01
CA VAL A 243 -12.67 12.66 -9.91
C VAL A 243 -11.96 13.47 -10.98
N ILE A 244 -10.74 13.08 -11.33
CA ILE A 244 -10.03 13.56 -12.50
C ILE A 244 -9.62 12.33 -13.32
N ASP A 245 -10.16 12.24 -14.52
CA ASP A 245 -9.95 11.20 -15.54
C ASP A 245 -9.15 11.79 -16.72
N THR A 246 -8.88 11.00 -17.77
CA THR A 246 -8.12 11.47 -18.95
C THR A 246 -8.75 12.65 -19.68
N ASP A 247 -10.06 12.84 -19.57
CA ASP A 247 -10.80 13.80 -20.40
C ASP A 247 -11.00 15.13 -19.66
N THR A 248 -11.01 15.06 -18.33
CA THR A 248 -11.10 16.20 -17.41
C THR A 248 -9.76 16.62 -16.81
N LEU A 249 -8.69 15.84 -17.00
CA LEU A 249 -7.34 16.20 -16.62
C LEU A 249 -6.80 17.29 -17.55
N ASP A 250 -6.59 18.48 -16.99
CA ASP A 250 -5.73 19.50 -17.60
C ASP A 250 -4.47 19.55 -16.73
N LEU A 251 -3.42 18.85 -17.18
CA LEU A 251 -2.09 18.88 -16.57
C LEU A 251 -1.11 19.47 -17.60
N PRO A 252 -0.90 20.79 -17.60
CA PRO A 252 -0.10 21.43 -18.63
C PRO A 252 1.34 20.92 -18.65
N PHE A 253 1.82 20.50 -19.82
CA PHE A 253 3.19 19.97 -20.02
C PHE A 253 4.29 20.90 -19.49
N TRP A 254 4.05 22.21 -19.43
CA TRP A 254 5.02 23.20 -18.96
C TRP A 254 5.22 23.20 -17.42
N LEU A 255 4.38 22.51 -16.65
CA LEU A 255 4.60 22.21 -15.23
C LEU A 255 5.60 21.07 -14.99
N MET A 256 5.89 20.28 -16.03
CA MET A 256 6.82 19.16 -15.97
C MET A 256 8.26 19.65 -15.94
N ARG A 257 9.10 18.94 -15.19
CA ARG A 257 10.56 19.03 -15.30
C ARG A 257 11.04 18.35 -16.59
N LEU A 258 12.26 18.66 -17.02
CA LEU A 258 12.87 18.09 -18.23
C LEU A 258 12.88 16.56 -18.21
N GLU A 259 13.19 15.95 -17.06
CA GLU A 259 13.18 14.49 -16.89
C GLU A 259 11.76 13.92 -17.06
N GLU A 260 10.77 14.50 -16.37
CA GLU A 260 9.35 14.09 -16.43
C GLU A 260 8.76 14.23 -17.84
N PHE A 261 9.14 15.29 -18.56
CA PHE A 261 8.77 15.51 -19.96
C PHE A 261 9.49 14.54 -20.91
N SER A 262 10.76 14.22 -20.65
CA SER A 262 11.54 13.29 -21.47
C SER A 262 10.94 11.88 -21.47
N GLU A 263 10.48 11.38 -20.33
CA GLU A 263 9.82 10.07 -20.20
C GLU A 263 8.61 9.94 -21.16
N VAL A 264 7.85 11.03 -21.35
CA VAL A 264 6.73 11.09 -22.30
C VAL A 264 7.21 11.16 -23.76
N VAL A 265 8.21 12.00 -24.07
CA VAL A 265 8.76 12.15 -25.44
C VAL A 265 9.48 10.87 -25.92
N PHE A 266 10.21 10.20 -25.04
CA PHE A 266 10.92 8.95 -25.34
C PHE A 266 10.07 7.70 -25.11
N ARG A 267 8.86 7.84 -24.56
CA ARG A 267 7.89 6.77 -24.27
C ARG A 267 8.47 5.67 -23.37
N GLY A 268 9.04 6.06 -22.22
CA GLY A 268 9.67 5.16 -21.26
C GLY A 268 10.98 4.50 -21.73
N ARG A 269 11.54 4.94 -22.87
CA ARG A 269 12.85 4.47 -23.37
C ARG A 269 13.96 5.38 -22.86
N PRO A 270 15.21 4.88 -22.69
CA PRO A 270 16.35 5.71 -22.38
C PRO A 270 16.48 6.88 -23.36
N ALA A 271 16.58 8.11 -22.83
CA ALA A 271 16.73 9.31 -23.62
C ALA A 271 18.06 9.32 -24.38
N VAL A 272 18.04 9.81 -25.62
CA VAL A 272 19.24 10.03 -26.42
C VAL A 272 19.93 11.30 -25.90
N PRO A 273 21.21 11.27 -25.46
CA PRO A 273 21.85 12.42 -24.81
C PRO A 273 21.79 13.71 -25.63
N GLU A 274 22.07 13.63 -26.94
CA GLU A 274 22.06 14.77 -27.84
C GLU A 274 20.66 15.35 -28.05
N GLU A 275 19.61 14.51 -28.03
CA GLU A 275 18.22 14.96 -28.09
C GLU A 275 17.78 15.61 -26.75
N LEU A 276 18.28 15.11 -25.62
CA LEU A 276 17.98 15.65 -24.29
C LEU A 276 18.72 16.96 -23.99
N ASP A 277 19.97 17.10 -24.44
CA ASP A 277 20.74 18.34 -24.36
C ASP A 277 20.10 19.42 -25.25
N ALA A 278 19.63 19.08 -26.45
CA ALA A 278 18.84 19.99 -27.28
C ALA A 278 17.55 20.46 -26.59
N LEU A 279 16.82 19.58 -25.88
CA LEU A 279 15.67 20.00 -25.06
C LEU A 279 16.08 20.92 -23.91
N ARG A 280 17.22 20.65 -23.25
CA ARG A 280 17.74 21.47 -22.15
C ARG A 280 18.08 22.89 -22.59
N ASP A 281 18.59 23.07 -23.81
CA ASP A 281 18.88 24.37 -24.41
C ASP A 281 17.59 25.11 -24.84
N LEU A 282 16.72 24.43 -25.59
CA LEU A 282 15.63 25.06 -26.34
C LEU A 282 14.36 25.33 -25.52
N ILE A 283 14.06 24.53 -24.48
CA ILE A 283 12.91 24.80 -23.59
C ILE A 283 13.05 26.16 -22.87
N PRO A 284 14.20 26.52 -22.26
CA PRO A 284 14.41 27.86 -21.71
C PRO A 284 14.19 28.99 -22.72
N GLU A 285 14.57 28.80 -23.99
CA GLU A 285 14.33 29.79 -25.05
C GLU A 285 12.84 29.92 -25.37
N ALA A 286 12.12 28.81 -25.51
CA ALA A 286 10.66 28.81 -25.71
C ALA A 286 9.92 29.50 -24.54
N ARG A 287 10.32 29.23 -23.29
CA ARG A 287 9.76 29.89 -22.08
C ARG A 287 10.03 31.40 -22.03
N ARG A 288 11.16 31.88 -22.57
CA ARG A 288 11.45 33.33 -22.68
C ARG A 288 10.75 34.00 -23.86
N ALA A 289 10.54 33.27 -24.95
CA ALA A 289 9.84 33.75 -26.14
C ALA A 289 8.34 33.93 -25.90
N PHE A 290 7.76 33.14 -25.00
CA PHE A 290 6.32 33.16 -24.69
C PHE A 290 5.85 34.53 -24.17
N ARG A 291 5.02 35.20 -24.97
CA ARG A 291 4.34 36.45 -24.61
C ARG A 291 2.88 36.15 -24.27
N GLY A 292 2.64 35.72 -23.03
CA GLY A 292 1.29 35.61 -22.48
C GLY A 292 0.56 36.97 -22.47
N SER A 293 -0.77 36.95 -22.56
CA SER A 293 -1.56 38.16 -22.82
C SER A 293 -1.66 39.14 -21.65
N ASP A 294 -1.64 38.70 -20.38
CA ASP A 294 -2.11 39.53 -19.25
C ASP A 294 -1.34 39.40 -17.90
N SER A 295 0.00 39.47 -17.87
CA SER A 295 0.69 39.81 -16.59
C SER A 295 1.99 40.63 -16.74
N THR A 296 1.85 41.96 -16.65
CA THR A 296 2.99 42.88 -16.49
C THR A 296 3.71 42.73 -15.14
N LEU A 297 3.05 42.13 -14.14
CA LEU A 297 3.58 41.94 -12.78
C LEU A 297 4.59 40.78 -12.68
N MET A 298 4.32 39.61 -13.27
CA MET A 298 5.29 38.51 -13.27
C MET A 298 6.54 38.85 -14.07
N ARG A 299 6.39 39.61 -15.17
CA ARG A 299 7.48 40.07 -16.04
C ARG A 299 8.65 40.68 -15.26
N ARG A 300 8.35 41.52 -14.25
CA ARG A 300 9.35 42.17 -13.37
C ARG A 300 10.05 41.24 -12.36
N GLN A 301 9.48 40.07 -12.06
CA GLN A 301 10.13 39.05 -11.23
C GLN A 301 10.94 38.08 -12.10
N THR A 302 10.38 37.60 -13.21
CA THR A 302 11.04 36.65 -14.11
C THR A 302 12.28 37.23 -14.79
N GLU A 303 12.31 38.54 -15.11
CA GLU A 303 13.51 39.21 -15.67
C GLU A 303 14.74 39.20 -14.73
N LYS A 304 14.56 38.93 -13.42
CA LYS A 304 15.67 38.79 -12.46
C LYS A 304 16.04 37.33 -12.15
N ALA A 305 15.27 36.35 -12.62
CA ALA A 305 15.50 34.94 -12.35
C ALA A 305 15.98 34.22 -13.62
N SER A 306 17.00 33.37 -13.49
CA SER A 306 17.49 32.55 -14.60
C SER A 306 16.45 31.49 -14.99
N VAL A 307 15.70 31.71 -16.08
CA VAL A 307 14.77 30.72 -16.63
C VAL A 307 15.54 29.49 -17.13
N THR A 308 15.23 28.33 -16.54
CA THR A 308 15.75 26.99 -16.87
C THR A 308 14.67 26.10 -17.51
N ALA A 309 15.03 24.90 -17.95
CA ALA A 309 14.08 23.94 -18.53
C ALA A 309 12.99 23.53 -17.52
N ASP A 310 13.32 23.49 -16.22
CA ASP A 310 12.45 23.07 -15.12
C ASP A 310 11.65 24.22 -14.46
N THR A 311 11.83 25.47 -14.92
CA THR A 311 11.09 26.61 -14.37
C THR A 311 9.64 26.56 -14.88
N PRO A 312 8.60 26.57 -14.02
CA PRO A 312 7.20 26.38 -14.43
C PRO A 312 6.58 27.63 -15.06
N VAL A 313 7.15 28.10 -16.19
CA VAL A 313 6.66 29.22 -16.99
C VAL A 313 5.99 28.69 -18.25
N PRO A 314 4.74 29.07 -18.58
CA PRO A 314 4.08 28.60 -19.80
C PRO A 314 4.89 28.88 -21.08
N TYR A 315 4.85 27.94 -22.03
CA TYR A 315 5.41 28.07 -23.37
C TYR A 315 4.60 27.22 -24.34
N ARG A 316 4.66 27.48 -25.66
CA ARG A 316 3.95 26.67 -26.67
C ARG A 316 4.86 25.60 -27.28
N MET A 317 4.29 24.43 -27.52
CA MET A 317 4.96 23.38 -28.29
C MET A 317 5.27 23.84 -29.73
N ALA A 318 4.42 24.71 -30.31
CA ALA A 318 4.68 25.35 -31.60
C ALA A 318 5.96 26.21 -31.58
N ASP A 319 6.19 26.98 -30.51
CA ASP A 319 7.38 27.82 -30.35
C ASP A 319 8.64 26.94 -30.20
N LEU A 320 8.57 25.86 -29.41
CA LEU A 320 9.65 24.89 -29.27
C LEU A 320 9.98 24.19 -30.61
N LEU A 321 8.96 23.78 -31.38
CA LEU A 321 9.13 23.17 -32.70
C LEU A 321 9.77 24.15 -33.70
N ALA A 322 9.39 25.42 -33.66
CA ALA A 322 9.99 26.47 -34.49
C ALA A 322 11.47 26.70 -34.15
N LEU A 323 11.83 26.70 -32.87
CA LEU A 323 13.24 26.80 -32.43
C LEU A 323 14.08 25.58 -32.86
N ILE A 324 13.50 24.37 -32.84
CA ILE A 324 14.14 23.16 -33.38
C ILE A 324 14.37 23.30 -34.89
N ASP A 325 13.38 23.79 -35.65
CA ASP A 325 13.53 24.02 -37.10
C ASP A 325 14.58 25.09 -37.41
N GLU A 326 14.64 26.18 -36.64
CA GLU A 326 15.67 27.20 -36.78
C GLU A 326 17.08 26.61 -36.56
N ARG A 327 17.26 25.82 -35.49
CA ARG A 327 18.55 25.17 -35.18
C ARG A 327 18.94 24.13 -36.25
N ILE A 328 17.99 23.42 -36.86
CA ILE A 328 18.23 22.57 -38.04
C ILE A 328 18.67 23.40 -39.25
N GLY A 329 18.13 24.61 -39.42
CA GLY A 329 18.40 25.53 -40.53
C GLY A 329 19.77 26.23 -40.46
N ARG A 330 20.33 26.47 -39.27
CA ARG A 330 21.65 27.11 -39.08
C ARG A 330 22.76 26.35 -39.81
N LEU A 331 23.80 27.03 -40.30
CA LEU A 331 24.88 26.40 -41.10
C LEU A 331 25.81 25.50 -40.26
N GLU A 332 25.88 25.74 -38.96
CA GLU A 332 26.70 25.01 -37.99
C GLU A 332 26.04 23.68 -37.56
N GLY A 333 26.71 22.91 -36.69
CA GLY A 333 26.08 21.75 -36.03
C GLY A 333 25.72 20.57 -36.92
N ARG A 334 26.47 20.29 -38.02
CA ARG A 334 26.13 19.22 -38.99
C ARG A 334 25.84 17.84 -38.37
N GLN A 335 26.51 17.48 -37.27
CA GLN A 335 26.29 16.22 -36.54
C GLN A 335 25.04 16.22 -35.67
N GLU A 336 24.53 17.38 -35.24
CA GLU A 336 23.36 17.53 -34.37
C GLU A 336 22.04 17.39 -35.17
N LYS A 337 22.05 17.77 -36.45
CA LYS A 337 20.86 17.82 -37.32
C LYS A 337 20.06 16.50 -37.42
N PRO A 338 20.65 15.30 -37.46
CA PRO A 338 19.90 14.04 -37.39
C PRO A 338 19.13 13.89 -36.07
N HIS A 339 19.75 14.23 -34.94
CA HIS A 339 19.14 14.16 -33.60
C HIS A 339 18.00 15.17 -33.47
N LEU A 340 18.18 16.42 -33.92
CA LEU A 340 17.12 17.43 -33.91
C LEU A 340 15.90 17.02 -34.75
N ARG A 341 16.12 16.38 -35.92
CA ARG A 341 15.02 15.83 -36.74
C ARG A 341 14.30 14.68 -36.07
N SER A 342 15.06 13.77 -35.44
CA SER A 342 14.53 12.66 -34.64
C SER A 342 13.66 13.18 -33.49
N LEU A 343 14.20 14.11 -32.68
CA LEU A 343 13.52 14.77 -31.58
C LEU A 343 12.22 15.46 -32.04
N LYS A 344 12.28 16.27 -33.12
CA LYS A 344 11.09 16.91 -33.71
C LYS A 344 10.01 15.89 -34.03
N MET A 345 10.36 14.77 -34.67
CA MET A 345 9.40 13.72 -35.01
C MET A 345 8.84 13.01 -33.77
N ARG A 346 9.64 12.78 -32.72
CA ARG A 346 9.14 12.25 -31.44
C ARG A 346 8.13 13.18 -30.78
N ILE A 347 8.45 14.48 -30.69
CA ILE A 347 7.56 15.50 -30.12
C ILE A 347 6.23 15.55 -30.89
N ILE A 348 6.27 15.62 -32.22
CA ILE A 348 5.05 15.61 -33.06
C ILE A 348 4.28 14.29 -32.85
N SER A 349 4.97 13.16 -32.75
CA SER A 349 4.36 11.86 -32.47
C SER A 349 3.78 11.74 -31.05
N ALA A 350 4.18 12.58 -30.09
CA ALA A 350 3.55 12.66 -28.79
C ALA A 350 2.32 13.58 -28.82
N ILE A 351 2.44 14.78 -29.42
CA ILE A 351 1.31 15.72 -29.55
C ILE A 351 0.12 15.09 -30.29
N ASN A 352 0.39 14.25 -31.29
CA ASN A 352 -0.64 13.59 -32.11
C ASN A 352 -1.15 12.24 -31.54
N ASP A 353 -0.64 11.77 -30.40
CA ASP A 353 -1.12 10.50 -29.80
C ASP A 353 -2.31 10.79 -28.87
N PRO A 354 -3.50 10.21 -29.11
CA PRO A 354 -4.70 10.48 -28.30
C PRO A 354 -4.47 10.21 -26.80
N ARG A 355 -3.55 9.30 -26.44
CA ARG A 355 -3.27 8.92 -25.05
C ARG A 355 -2.51 10.00 -24.26
N TYR A 356 -1.91 10.99 -24.94
CA TYR A 356 -1.31 12.16 -24.32
C TYR A 356 -2.18 13.42 -24.52
N HIS A 357 -3.43 13.30 -25.01
CA HIS A 357 -4.28 14.46 -25.36
C HIS A 357 -4.48 15.40 -24.16
N PHE A 358 -4.71 14.88 -22.96
CA PHE A 358 -4.85 15.65 -21.72
C PHE A 358 -3.67 16.59 -21.39
N MET A 359 -2.48 16.34 -21.96
CA MET A 359 -1.29 17.17 -21.80
C MET A 359 -1.21 18.29 -22.84
N PHE A 360 -1.77 18.06 -24.04
CA PHE A 360 -1.54 18.88 -25.25
C PHE A 360 -2.83 19.44 -25.87
N SER A 361 -3.99 19.18 -25.28
CA SER A 361 -5.33 19.53 -25.80
C SER A 361 -5.57 21.03 -25.94
N ASN A 362 -4.94 21.83 -25.07
CA ASN A 362 -5.29 23.23 -24.90
C ASN A 362 -4.49 24.13 -25.87
N ASN A 363 -5.06 24.40 -27.06
CA ASN A 363 -4.47 25.28 -28.09
C ASN A 363 -4.20 26.72 -27.57
N THR A 364 -4.96 27.18 -26.57
CA THR A 364 -4.86 28.53 -26.02
C THR A 364 -4.12 28.49 -24.69
N ILE A 365 -2.80 28.35 -24.74
CA ILE A 365 -1.97 28.33 -23.53
C ILE A 365 -2.09 29.67 -22.80
N THR A 366 -2.72 29.61 -21.64
CA THR A 366 -2.83 30.66 -20.62
C THR A 366 -2.15 30.16 -19.35
N ASP A 367 -1.88 31.05 -18.40
CA ASP A 367 -1.28 30.66 -17.12
C ASP A 367 -2.36 30.16 -16.16
N THR A 368 -2.73 28.89 -16.30
CA THR A 368 -3.75 28.21 -15.49
C THR A 368 -3.18 27.61 -14.20
N ILE A 369 -1.93 27.90 -13.81
CA ILE A 369 -1.24 27.23 -12.69
C ILE A 369 -2.08 27.24 -11.40
N MET A 370 -2.72 28.36 -11.10
CA MET A 370 -3.55 28.53 -9.91
C MET A 370 -4.81 27.66 -9.96
N GLU A 371 -5.49 27.60 -11.11
CA GLU A 371 -6.71 26.82 -11.31
C GLU A 371 -6.41 25.31 -11.30
N THR A 372 -5.36 24.88 -12.00
CA THR A 372 -4.88 23.51 -12.00
C THR A 372 -4.50 23.06 -10.58
N ILE A 373 -3.72 23.85 -9.83
CA ILE A 373 -3.35 23.54 -8.45
C ILE A 373 -4.57 23.50 -7.52
N ALA A 374 -5.47 24.48 -7.62
CA ALA A 374 -6.68 24.53 -6.81
C ALA A 374 -7.59 23.32 -7.06
N LYS A 375 -7.77 22.93 -8.33
CA LYS A 375 -8.57 21.76 -8.75
C LYS A 375 -7.96 20.45 -8.27
N ILE A 376 -6.66 20.25 -8.46
CA ILE A 376 -5.93 19.01 -8.17
C ILE A 376 -5.74 18.82 -6.66
N PHE A 377 -5.27 19.84 -5.94
CA PHE A 377 -4.94 19.74 -4.51
C PHE A 377 -6.08 20.17 -3.59
N ARG A 378 -7.23 20.58 -4.16
CA ARG A 378 -8.44 20.99 -3.43
C ARG A 378 -8.17 22.16 -2.48
N ILE A 379 -7.61 23.25 -3.04
CA ILE A 379 -7.22 24.47 -2.30
C ILE A 379 -7.85 25.72 -2.98
N PRO A 380 -8.99 26.26 -2.50
CA PRO A 380 -9.85 25.73 -1.44
C PRO A 380 -10.55 24.42 -1.83
N GLY A 381 -11.06 23.71 -0.82
CA GLY A 381 -11.59 22.35 -1.01
C GLY A 381 -13.10 22.28 -1.28
N ASP A 382 -13.85 23.34 -1.01
CA ASP A 382 -15.31 23.46 -1.24
C ASP A 382 -16.13 22.26 -0.72
N GLY A 383 -15.78 21.77 0.47
CA GLY A 383 -16.41 20.58 1.09
C GLY A 383 -15.99 19.23 0.48
N LYS A 384 -15.19 19.23 -0.59
CA LYS A 384 -14.64 18.04 -1.26
C LYS A 384 -13.11 17.98 -1.10
N PRO A 385 -12.59 17.43 0.02
CA PRO A 385 -11.16 17.41 0.32
C PRO A 385 -10.37 16.35 -0.46
N ILE A 386 -11.02 15.42 -1.18
CA ILE A 386 -10.36 14.34 -1.91
C ILE A 386 -10.31 14.67 -3.41
N CYS A 387 -9.16 14.42 -4.04
CA CYS A 387 -9.01 14.31 -5.48
C CYS A 387 -8.57 12.88 -5.82
N THR A 388 -9.34 12.19 -6.67
CA THR A 388 -9.01 10.83 -7.15
C THR A 388 -8.60 10.92 -8.61
N PHE A 389 -7.31 10.66 -8.89
CA PHE A 389 -6.78 10.55 -10.24
C PHE A 389 -7.00 9.15 -10.76
N GLN A 390 -7.90 9.03 -11.73
CA GLN A 390 -8.15 7.79 -12.45
C GLN A 390 -7.06 7.59 -13.49
N LEU A 391 -6.21 6.58 -13.27
CA LEU A 391 -5.05 6.28 -14.10
C LEU A 391 -5.26 5.03 -14.98
N ALA A 392 -6.42 4.37 -14.87
CA ALA A 392 -6.77 3.26 -15.76
C ALA A 392 -6.86 3.72 -17.23
N GLY A 393 -6.32 2.91 -18.15
CA GLY A 393 -6.26 3.23 -19.59
C GLY A 393 -5.10 4.13 -20.02
N ILE A 394 -4.44 4.81 -19.06
CA ILE A 394 -3.25 5.62 -19.32
C ILE A 394 -2.02 4.72 -19.53
N PRO A 395 -1.11 5.03 -20.48
CA PRO A 395 0.15 4.29 -20.64
C PRO A 395 1.08 4.40 -19.42
N SER A 396 1.82 3.35 -19.10
CA SER A 396 2.68 3.28 -17.92
C SER A 396 3.74 4.39 -17.85
N GLU A 397 4.31 4.79 -18.99
CA GLU A 397 5.28 5.89 -19.07
C GLU A 397 4.68 7.24 -18.64
N VAL A 398 3.39 7.44 -18.91
CA VAL A 398 2.66 8.66 -18.51
C VAL A 398 2.27 8.60 -17.05
N ILE A 399 1.78 7.45 -16.59
CA ILE A 399 1.44 7.20 -15.18
C ILE A 399 2.64 7.55 -14.29
N ASN A 400 3.84 7.16 -14.70
CA ASN A 400 5.09 7.51 -14.04
C ASN A 400 5.31 9.03 -13.98
N SER A 401 5.31 9.73 -15.12
CA SER A 401 5.51 11.19 -15.16
C SER A 401 4.44 11.97 -14.40
N VAL A 402 3.16 11.61 -14.55
CA VAL A 402 2.03 12.24 -13.85
C VAL A 402 2.19 12.03 -12.34
N ALA A 403 2.48 10.81 -11.88
CA ALA A 403 2.73 10.54 -10.47
C ALA A 403 3.94 11.33 -9.93
N SER A 404 5.02 11.49 -10.72
CA SER A 404 6.17 12.33 -10.36
C SER A 404 5.74 13.79 -10.15
N VAL A 405 5.09 14.39 -11.16
CA VAL A 405 4.62 15.78 -11.12
C VAL A 405 3.71 16.00 -9.91
N LEU A 406 2.72 15.13 -9.70
CA LEU A 406 1.75 15.26 -8.61
C LEU A 406 2.39 15.10 -7.22
N CYS A 407 3.27 14.11 -7.02
CA CYS A 407 3.96 13.90 -5.74
C CYS A 407 4.96 15.04 -5.46
N ARG A 408 5.67 15.50 -6.49
CA ARG A 408 6.58 16.64 -6.39
C ARG A 408 5.82 17.93 -6.04
N MET A 409 4.74 18.24 -6.74
CA MET A 409 3.92 19.42 -6.48
C MET A 409 3.24 19.36 -5.10
N ALA A 410 2.76 18.19 -4.66
CA ALA A 410 2.27 17.97 -3.30
C ALA A 410 3.29 18.40 -2.24
N PHE A 411 4.56 17.96 -2.42
CA PHE A 411 5.65 18.33 -1.53
C PHE A 411 6.03 19.82 -1.63
N GLU A 412 6.16 20.35 -2.85
CA GLU A 412 6.54 21.75 -3.10
C GLU A 412 5.48 22.71 -2.52
N LEU A 413 4.19 22.46 -2.72
CA LEU A 413 3.10 23.27 -2.16
C LEU A 413 3.12 23.31 -0.63
N ALA A 414 3.28 22.15 0.00
CA ALA A 414 3.29 22.05 1.45
C ALA A 414 4.54 22.75 2.05
N LEU A 415 5.70 22.56 1.43
CA LEU A 415 6.96 23.25 1.76
C LEU A 415 6.80 24.78 1.68
N TRP A 416 6.24 25.31 0.59
CA TRP A 416 6.05 26.75 0.41
C TRP A 416 4.91 27.33 1.26
N SER A 417 4.02 26.49 1.79
CA SER A 417 2.96 26.89 2.74
C SER A 417 3.38 26.94 4.20
N ASP A 418 4.66 26.64 4.50
CA ASP A 418 5.19 26.50 5.88
C ASP A 418 4.34 25.54 6.75
N GLY A 419 3.86 24.45 6.14
CA GLY A 419 3.01 23.46 6.79
C GLY A 419 1.54 23.85 6.99
N ALA A 420 1.07 24.99 6.46
CA ALA A 420 -0.33 25.41 6.56
C ALA A 420 -1.30 24.48 5.79
N ILE A 421 -0.81 23.75 4.79
CA ILE A 421 -1.56 22.74 4.03
C ILE A 421 -1.21 21.34 4.56
N HIS A 422 -2.20 20.67 5.16
CA HIS A 422 -2.09 19.26 5.50
C HIS A 422 -2.48 18.41 4.29
N MET A 423 -1.56 17.59 3.79
CA MET A 423 -1.79 16.77 2.59
C MET A 423 -1.48 15.31 2.84
N LEU A 424 -2.31 14.41 2.30
CA LEU A 424 -2.07 12.97 2.24
C LEU A 424 -2.03 12.54 0.79
N VAL A 425 -0.88 12.03 0.34
CA VAL A 425 -0.74 11.37 -0.96
C VAL A 425 -0.94 9.88 -0.76
N VAL A 426 -1.91 9.28 -1.45
CA VAL A 426 -2.24 7.86 -1.41
C VAL A 426 -1.81 7.23 -2.73
N CYS A 427 -0.85 6.30 -2.67
CA CYS A 427 -0.38 5.54 -3.81
C CYS A 427 -0.96 4.13 -3.75
N GLU A 428 -2.00 3.87 -4.54
CA GLU A 428 -2.47 2.50 -4.78
C GLU A 428 -1.52 1.76 -5.70
N GLU A 429 -1.39 0.43 -5.57
CA GLU A 429 -0.46 -0.40 -6.36
C GLU A 429 0.99 0.13 -6.34
N ALA A 430 1.42 0.61 -5.16
CA ALA A 430 2.63 1.43 -5.01
C ALA A 430 3.91 0.83 -5.63
N HIS A 431 4.01 -0.51 -5.70
CA HIS A 431 5.12 -1.23 -6.32
C HIS A 431 5.36 -0.86 -7.80
N ARG A 432 4.34 -0.33 -8.50
CA ARG A 432 4.48 0.19 -9.88
C ARG A 432 5.29 1.48 -9.96
N TYR A 433 5.18 2.35 -8.96
CA TYR A 433 5.82 3.68 -8.93
C TYR A 433 7.16 3.66 -8.18
N ILE A 434 7.28 2.80 -7.17
CA ILE A 434 8.45 2.65 -6.31
C ILE A 434 8.89 1.18 -6.19
N PRO A 435 9.32 0.57 -7.31
CA PRO A 435 9.78 -0.81 -7.30
C PRO A 435 11.04 -1.01 -6.44
N ALA A 436 11.22 -2.23 -5.95
CA ALA A 436 12.39 -2.65 -5.18
C ALA A 436 13.69 -2.59 -6.02
N ASP A 437 13.59 -2.85 -7.33
CA ASP A 437 14.67 -2.66 -8.29
C ASP A 437 14.63 -1.22 -8.84
N PRO A 438 15.65 -0.39 -8.60
CA PRO A 438 15.70 0.98 -9.10
C PRO A 438 15.73 1.11 -10.62
N THR A 439 15.98 0.03 -11.37
CA THR A 439 16.02 0.01 -12.84
C THR A 439 14.66 -0.23 -13.49
N LEU A 440 13.67 -0.75 -12.73
CA LEU A 440 12.33 -1.09 -13.25
C LEU A 440 11.31 0.05 -13.11
N GLY A 441 11.68 1.18 -12.50
CA GLY A 441 10.78 2.31 -12.24
C GLY A 441 11.34 3.65 -12.69
N PHE A 442 10.47 4.64 -12.85
CA PHE A 442 10.89 5.98 -13.23
C PHE A 442 11.53 6.70 -12.04
N PHE A 443 12.82 7.03 -12.18
CA PHE A 443 13.64 7.57 -11.08
C PHE A 443 13.06 8.85 -10.44
N PRO A 444 12.52 9.85 -11.19
CA PRO A 444 11.90 11.04 -10.61
C PRO A 444 10.67 10.74 -9.74
N THR A 445 9.78 9.83 -10.15
CA THR A 445 8.63 9.40 -9.34
C THR A 445 9.09 8.80 -8.02
N ARG A 446 10.08 7.90 -8.09
CA ARG A 446 10.67 7.28 -6.90
C ARG A 446 11.36 8.32 -6.02
N GLN A 447 12.06 9.29 -6.59
CA GLN A 447 12.71 10.37 -5.84
C GLN A 447 11.67 11.26 -5.14
N ALA A 448 10.57 11.64 -5.83
CA ALA A 448 9.50 12.45 -5.27
C ALA A 448 8.80 11.74 -4.09
N ILE A 449 8.42 10.48 -4.26
CA ILE A 449 7.78 9.68 -3.20
C ILE A 449 8.76 9.43 -2.03
N ALA A 450 10.03 9.11 -2.31
CA ALA A 450 11.05 8.94 -1.27
C ALA A 450 11.31 10.24 -0.50
N ARG A 451 11.19 11.41 -1.14
CA ARG A 451 11.31 12.72 -0.48
C ARG A 451 10.12 12.99 0.44
N ILE A 452 8.88 12.69 0.00
CA ILE A 452 7.71 12.74 0.90
C ILE A 452 7.94 11.82 2.12
N ALA A 453 8.37 10.59 1.88
CA ALA A 453 8.57 9.59 2.94
C ALA A 453 9.65 9.96 3.97
N LYS A 454 10.68 10.72 3.57
CA LYS A 454 11.80 11.14 4.44
C LYS A 454 11.61 12.52 5.07
N GLU A 455 11.07 13.48 4.32
CA GLU A 455 11.01 14.90 4.70
C GLU A 455 9.58 15.42 4.88
N GLY A 456 8.58 14.80 4.26
CA GLY A 456 7.20 15.30 4.18
C GLY A 456 6.55 15.55 5.55
N ARG A 457 6.90 14.72 6.54
CA ARG A 457 6.46 14.85 7.95
C ARG A 457 6.72 16.24 8.54
N LYS A 458 7.81 16.90 8.14
CA LYS A 458 8.18 18.25 8.61
C LYS A 458 7.27 19.35 8.04
N TYR A 459 6.70 19.11 6.85
CA TYR A 459 5.98 20.11 6.06
C TYR A 459 4.47 19.81 5.96
N GLY A 460 3.94 18.85 6.72
CA GLY A 460 2.52 18.49 6.67
C GLY A 460 2.12 17.54 5.54
N VAL A 461 3.07 16.88 4.87
CA VAL A 461 2.80 15.88 3.82
C VAL A 461 2.94 14.46 4.36
N SER A 462 1.83 13.73 4.26
CA SER A 462 1.67 12.34 4.65
C SER A 462 1.68 11.43 3.41
N LEU A 463 2.14 10.20 3.56
CA LEU A 463 2.11 9.17 2.52
C LEU A 463 1.28 7.98 3.00
N GLY A 464 0.37 7.51 2.16
CA GLY A 464 -0.39 6.27 2.32
C GLY A 464 -0.02 5.29 1.23
N ILE A 465 0.70 4.22 1.58
CA ILE A 465 1.15 3.19 0.63
C ILE A 465 0.17 2.03 0.63
N ILE A 466 -0.28 1.61 -0.55
CA ILE A 466 -1.14 0.43 -0.68
C ILE A 466 -0.52 -0.49 -1.72
N THR A 467 -0.28 -1.75 -1.36
CA THR A 467 0.28 -2.75 -2.29
C THR A 467 -0.12 -4.17 -1.90
N GLN A 468 -0.32 -5.01 -2.90
CA GLN A 468 -0.43 -6.46 -2.74
C GLN A 468 0.90 -7.20 -2.85
N ARG A 469 1.99 -6.50 -3.20
CA ARG A 469 3.34 -7.03 -3.39
C ARG A 469 4.38 -6.22 -2.60
N PRO A 470 4.45 -6.36 -1.27
CA PRO A 470 5.44 -5.63 -0.47
C PRO A 470 6.90 -6.01 -0.80
N GLY A 471 7.15 -7.19 -1.35
CA GLY A 471 8.48 -7.62 -1.82
C GLY A 471 8.92 -7.11 -3.18
N GLU A 472 8.02 -6.49 -3.94
CA GLU A 472 8.34 -5.74 -5.16
C GLU A 472 8.46 -4.22 -4.88
N LEU A 473 8.37 -3.78 -3.62
CA LEU A 473 8.40 -2.38 -3.19
C LEU A 473 9.78 -1.95 -2.65
N ASP A 474 10.17 -0.68 -2.81
CA ASP A 474 11.38 -0.11 -2.17
C ASP A 474 11.26 -0.17 -0.62
N GLN A 475 12.12 -1.00 -0.01
CA GLN A 475 12.13 -1.25 1.44
C GLN A 475 12.55 -0.03 2.26
N THR A 476 13.30 0.91 1.68
CA THR A 476 13.65 2.17 2.34
C THR A 476 12.41 3.04 2.52
N ILE A 477 11.51 3.02 1.54
CA ILE A 477 10.26 3.79 1.58
C ILE A 477 9.22 3.07 2.45
N LEU A 478 9.11 1.75 2.36
CA LEU A 478 8.23 0.96 3.22
C LEU A 478 8.58 1.12 4.71
N SER A 479 9.87 1.11 5.07
CA SER A 479 10.33 1.35 6.45
C SER A 479 10.13 2.78 6.95
N GLN A 480 9.81 3.75 6.08
CA GLN A 480 9.32 5.07 6.52
C GLN A 480 7.81 5.08 6.83
N CYS A 481 7.07 4.00 6.59
CA CYS A 481 5.67 3.90 7.02
C CYS A 481 5.64 3.45 8.49
N SER A 482 5.56 4.40 9.42
CA SER A 482 5.61 4.09 10.84
C SER A 482 4.32 3.46 11.37
N THR A 483 3.26 3.35 10.58
CA THR A 483 2.04 2.55 10.89
C THR A 483 1.79 1.58 9.74
N LEU A 484 1.51 0.32 10.03
CA LEU A 484 1.27 -0.69 8.99
C LEU A 484 0.09 -1.59 9.35
N PHE A 485 -0.79 -1.81 8.37
CA PHE A 485 -1.93 -2.71 8.41
C PHE A 485 -1.66 -3.90 7.49
N ALA A 486 -1.21 -5.01 8.08
CA ALA A 486 -0.90 -6.25 7.37
C ALA A 486 -2.12 -7.17 7.33
N MET A 487 -2.81 -7.19 6.19
CA MET A 487 -3.85 -8.17 5.87
C MET A 487 -3.21 -9.48 5.39
N ARG A 488 -4.02 -10.51 5.09
CA ARG A 488 -3.51 -11.82 4.63
C ARG A 488 -2.54 -11.68 3.44
N LEU A 489 -1.36 -12.28 3.57
CA LEU A 489 -0.32 -12.37 2.54
C LEU A 489 -0.02 -13.84 2.23
N ALA A 490 -0.24 -14.26 0.98
CA ALA A 490 -0.07 -15.65 0.55
C ALA A 490 1.40 -16.10 0.37
N ASN A 491 2.33 -15.17 0.18
CA ASN A 491 3.72 -15.45 -0.17
C ASN A 491 4.65 -15.28 1.04
N ASP A 492 5.46 -16.30 1.34
CA ASP A 492 6.37 -16.30 2.49
C ASP A 492 7.41 -15.18 2.43
N ARG A 493 7.89 -14.82 1.23
CA ARG A 493 8.82 -13.69 1.05
C ARG A 493 8.18 -12.35 1.41
N ASP A 494 6.91 -12.17 1.04
CA ASP A 494 6.15 -10.96 1.40
C ASP A 494 5.87 -10.92 2.90
N GLN A 495 5.55 -12.06 3.52
CA GLN A 495 5.41 -12.16 4.98
C GLN A 495 6.71 -11.80 5.69
N GLU A 496 7.86 -12.33 5.25
CA GLU A 496 9.16 -12.11 5.89
C GLU A 496 9.61 -10.64 5.83
N ILE A 497 9.27 -9.94 4.75
CA ILE A 497 9.49 -8.50 4.63
C ILE A 497 8.67 -7.74 5.68
N ILE A 498 7.40 -8.11 5.87
CA ILE A 498 6.58 -7.52 6.93
C ILE A 498 7.10 -7.90 8.33
N ARG A 499 7.64 -9.10 8.54
CA ARG A 499 8.31 -9.49 9.80
C ARG A 499 9.53 -8.61 10.08
N SER A 500 10.38 -8.36 9.09
CA SER A 500 11.59 -7.53 9.27
C SER A 500 11.29 -6.04 9.47
N ALA A 501 10.13 -5.56 9.04
CA ALA A 501 9.62 -4.22 9.34
C ALA A 501 8.98 -4.08 10.73
N ILE A 502 8.73 -5.19 11.44
CA ILE A 502 8.10 -5.20 12.78
C ILE A 502 9.19 -5.15 13.86
N PRO A 503 9.07 -4.26 14.87
CA PRO A 503 9.98 -4.27 16.01
C PRO A 503 10.04 -5.63 16.71
N ASN A 504 11.24 -6.04 17.14
CA ASN A 504 11.49 -7.37 17.73
C ASN A 504 10.58 -7.73 18.93
N SER A 505 9.97 -6.75 19.60
CA SER A 505 9.01 -6.88 20.69
C SER A 505 7.59 -7.30 20.26
N SER A 506 7.41 -7.73 19.02
CA SER A 506 6.08 -8.00 18.44
C SER A 506 6.07 -9.15 17.43
N ILE A 507 7.17 -9.91 17.36
CA ILE A 507 7.36 -11.00 16.38
C ILE A 507 6.29 -12.09 16.56
N SER A 508 5.83 -12.36 17.79
CA SER A 508 4.86 -13.43 18.04
C SER A 508 3.55 -13.26 17.26
N THR A 509 3.10 -12.01 17.09
CA THR A 509 1.89 -11.65 16.34
C THR A 509 2.02 -11.99 14.85
N THR A 510 3.24 -12.00 14.30
CA THR A 510 3.47 -12.23 12.86
C THR A 510 3.27 -13.66 12.40
N SER A 511 3.27 -14.62 13.33
CA SER A 511 2.99 -16.03 13.04
C SER A 511 1.59 -16.24 12.43
N PHE A 512 0.66 -15.31 12.66
CA PHE A 512 -0.71 -15.38 12.16
C PHE A 512 -0.93 -14.80 10.76
N LEU A 513 0.08 -14.18 10.11
CA LEU A 513 -0.07 -13.49 8.80
C LEU A 513 -0.66 -14.38 7.68
N SER A 514 -0.40 -15.68 7.71
CA SER A 514 -0.92 -16.67 6.76
C SER A 514 -2.37 -17.13 7.07
N SER A 515 -2.83 -16.99 8.32
CA SER A 515 -4.15 -17.45 8.81
C SER A 515 -5.16 -16.32 9.09
N ILE A 516 -4.86 -15.10 8.62
CA ILE A 516 -5.76 -13.94 8.68
C ILE A 516 -6.99 -14.14 7.78
N GLY A 517 -8.19 -13.87 8.30
CA GLY A 517 -9.44 -13.88 7.54
C GLY A 517 -9.60 -12.70 6.57
N ASN A 518 -10.59 -12.75 5.68
CA ASN A 518 -10.92 -11.58 4.85
C ASN A 518 -11.44 -10.43 5.74
N GLY A 519 -11.00 -9.20 5.48
CA GLY A 519 -11.33 -8.03 6.30
C GLY A 519 -10.64 -7.98 7.67
N GLU A 520 -9.75 -8.93 7.98
CA GLU A 520 -8.87 -8.88 9.15
C GLU A 520 -7.48 -8.34 8.78
N ALA A 521 -6.79 -7.77 9.77
CA ALA A 521 -5.43 -7.30 9.68
C ALA A 521 -4.70 -7.44 11.01
N ILE A 522 -3.37 -7.54 10.95
CA ILE A 522 -2.48 -7.22 12.06
C ILE A 522 -2.06 -5.76 11.87
N ALA A 523 -2.40 -4.93 12.84
CA ALA A 523 -2.13 -3.51 12.83
C ALA A 523 -1.03 -3.21 13.87
N PHE A 524 0.02 -2.50 13.46
CA PHE A 524 1.14 -2.14 14.34
C PHE A 524 1.79 -0.80 13.94
N GLY A 525 2.62 -0.25 14.82
CA GLY A 525 3.36 1.00 14.61
C GLY A 525 2.75 2.20 15.34
N GLU A 526 3.23 3.41 15.06
CA GLU A 526 3.08 4.59 15.93
C GLU A 526 1.67 5.15 16.12
N ALA A 527 0.72 4.84 15.23
CA ALA A 527 -0.70 5.14 15.46
C ALA A 527 -1.38 4.20 16.46
N ILE A 528 -0.69 3.17 16.91
CA ILE A 528 -1.22 2.01 17.64
C ILE A 528 -0.34 1.78 18.88
N ALA A 529 -0.95 1.71 20.05
CA ALA A 529 -0.20 1.56 21.30
C ALA A 529 0.38 0.15 21.49
N VAL A 530 -0.35 -0.87 21.06
CA VAL A 530 0.03 -2.30 21.15
C VAL A 530 -0.38 -2.99 19.84
N PRO A 531 0.49 -3.79 19.20
CA PRO A 531 0.15 -4.55 18.01
C PRO A 531 -1.11 -5.38 18.22
N MET A 532 -2.07 -5.27 17.31
CA MET A 532 -3.38 -5.89 17.46
C MET A 532 -3.82 -6.63 16.21
N ARG A 533 -4.37 -7.83 16.38
CA ARG A 533 -5.15 -8.51 15.34
C ARG A 533 -6.58 -7.99 15.43
N MET A 534 -7.07 -7.40 14.34
CA MET A 534 -8.36 -6.75 14.30
C MET A 534 -9.14 -7.10 13.02
N ARG A 535 -10.47 -7.07 13.11
CA ARG A 535 -11.39 -7.04 11.97
C ARG A 535 -11.78 -5.58 11.73
N PHE A 536 -11.63 -5.07 10.51
CA PHE A 536 -12.09 -3.71 10.17
C PHE A 536 -13.62 -3.60 10.29
N SER A 537 -14.11 -2.44 10.70
CA SER A 537 -15.55 -2.14 10.71
C SER A 537 -16.12 -2.25 9.29
N GLN A 538 -17.33 -2.80 9.17
CA GLN A 538 -18.03 -2.79 7.89
C GLN A 538 -18.40 -1.35 7.50
N VAL A 539 -18.01 -0.97 6.29
CA VAL A 539 -18.39 0.29 5.65
C VAL A 539 -19.73 0.09 4.95
N GLU A 540 -20.61 1.10 4.98
CA GLU A 540 -21.89 1.04 4.29
C GLU A 540 -21.74 0.75 2.80
N ARG A 541 -22.66 -0.05 2.22
CA ARG A 541 -22.57 -0.52 0.81
C ARG A 541 -22.46 0.59 -0.24
N HIS A 542 -22.88 1.81 0.10
CA HIS A 542 -22.83 2.98 -0.77
C HIS A 542 -21.51 3.77 -0.67
N LEU A 543 -20.65 3.44 0.29
CA LEU A 543 -19.30 4.00 0.53
C LEU A 543 -18.19 2.96 0.29
N LEU A 544 -18.53 1.80 -0.27
CA LEU A 544 -17.55 0.80 -0.68
C LEU A 544 -16.87 1.22 -2.00
N PRO A 545 -15.56 0.95 -2.17
CA PRO A 545 -14.90 0.99 -3.46
C PRO A 545 -15.63 0.11 -4.47
N LYS A 546 -15.64 0.55 -5.73
CA LYS A 546 -16.18 -0.20 -6.86
C LYS A 546 -15.31 0.12 -8.06
N ALA A 547 -14.60 -0.88 -8.59
CA ALA A 547 -13.92 -0.71 -9.87
C ALA A 547 -14.97 -0.34 -10.93
N SER A 548 -14.71 0.73 -11.67
CA SER A 548 -15.65 1.30 -12.65
C SER A 548 -15.90 0.39 -13.88
N GLY A 549 -15.35 -0.84 -13.88
CA GLY A 549 -15.59 -1.89 -14.86
C GLY A 549 -15.97 -3.26 -14.29
N SER A 550 -16.21 -3.39 -12.98
CA SER A 550 -16.59 -4.68 -12.35
C SER A 550 -18.01 -4.69 -11.77
N VAL A 551 -18.98 -4.25 -12.58
CA VAL A 551 -20.23 -5.02 -12.57
C VAL A 551 -19.84 -6.39 -13.10
N ALA A 552 -19.81 -7.39 -12.23
CA ALA A 552 -19.83 -8.76 -12.67
C ALA A 552 -21.13 -8.94 -13.45
N LYS A 553 -21.07 -8.76 -14.78
CA LYS A 553 -22.04 -9.38 -15.65
C LYS A 553 -21.99 -10.87 -15.31
N THR A 554 -23.05 -11.38 -14.70
CA THR A 554 -23.57 -12.69 -15.10
C THR A 554 -24.02 -12.56 -16.54
N SER A 555 -23.04 -12.50 -17.45
CA SER A 555 -23.26 -12.56 -18.87
C SER A 555 -23.53 -14.02 -19.20
N GLU A 556 -24.68 -14.27 -19.80
CA GLU A 556 -24.94 -15.47 -20.61
C GLU A 556 -24.13 -15.43 -21.93
N ASP A 557 -23.00 -14.72 -21.94
CA ASP A 557 -22.05 -14.68 -23.04
C ASP A 557 -21.14 -15.90 -22.93
N SER A 558 -21.49 -16.97 -23.65
CA SER A 558 -20.52 -18.02 -23.97
C SER A 558 -19.40 -17.44 -24.84
N PRO A 559 -18.27 -18.15 -25.03
CA PRO A 559 -17.24 -17.75 -25.98
C PRO A 559 -17.76 -17.50 -27.42
N ASP A 560 -18.94 -18.02 -27.76
CA ASP A 560 -19.54 -17.97 -29.10
C ASP A 560 -20.35 -16.69 -29.37
N THR A 561 -20.71 -15.88 -28.35
CA THR A 561 -21.45 -14.62 -28.54
C THR A 561 -20.55 -13.40 -28.71
N VAL A 562 -19.23 -13.56 -28.57
CA VAL A 562 -18.26 -12.46 -28.60
C VAL A 562 -17.97 -12.03 -30.04
N ASP A 563 -18.53 -10.90 -30.49
CA ASP A 563 -18.26 -10.37 -31.83
C ASP A 563 -16.80 -9.89 -31.99
N LEU A 564 -15.99 -10.78 -32.57
CA LEU A 564 -14.61 -10.53 -32.95
C LEU A 564 -14.46 -9.36 -33.93
N ARG A 565 -15.47 -9.00 -34.75
CA ARG A 565 -15.34 -7.84 -35.64
C ARG A 565 -15.34 -6.53 -34.87
N THR A 566 -16.19 -6.40 -33.86
CA THR A 566 -16.19 -5.23 -32.96
C THR A 566 -14.91 -5.17 -32.13
N ILE A 567 -14.38 -6.31 -31.64
CA ILE A 567 -13.09 -6.35 -30.94
C ILE A 567 -11.94 -5.97 -31.88
N ILE A 568 -11.87 -6.58 -33.08
CA ILE A 568 -10.82 -6.27 -34.07
C ILE A 568 -10.93 -4.83 -34.57
N GLY A 569 -12.14 -4.25 -34.64
CA GLY A 569 -12.36 -2.82 -34.87
C GLY A 569 -11.69 -1.96 -33.79
N ARG A 570 -11.92 -2.29 -32.51
CA ARG A 570 -11.26 -1.62 -31.35
C ARG A 570 -9.76 -1.90 -31.24
N MET A 571 -9.26 -3.02 -31.75
CA MET A 571 -7.83 -3.30 -31.84
C MET A 571 -7.15 -2.57 -33.00
N ARG A 572 -7.92 -2.16 -34.02
CA ARG A 572 -7.43 -1.41 -35.19
C ARG A 572 -7.56 0.10 -35.02
N SER A 573 -8.39 0.58 -34.10
CA SER A 573 -8.31 1.97 -33.62
C SER A 573 -7.05 2.15 -32.78
N ILE A 574 -6.29 3.21 -33.06
CA ILE A 574 -5.06 3.55 -32.31
C ILE A 574 -5.41 4.06 -30.90
N THR A 575 -6.63 4.56 -30.72
CA THR A 575 -7.26 4.65 -29.41
C THR A 575 -7.51 3.23 -28.87
N GLY A 576 -6.91 2.93 -27.71
CA GLY A 576 -7.39 1.86 -26.84
C GLY A 576 -8.88 2.08 -26.50
N PRO A 577 -9.59 1.04 -26.01
CA PRO A 577 -11.05 1.05 -25.95
C PRO A 577 -11.59 2.23 -25.15
N ASP A 578 -12.13 3.21 -25.86
CA ASP A 578 -12.97 4.25 -25.29
C ASP A 578 -14.27 3.60 -24.78
N ILE A 579 -14.46 3.66 -23.47
CA ILE A 579 -15.58 3.04 -22.75
C ILE A 579 -16.79 3.98 -22.65
N SER A 580 -16.61 5.26 -22.98
CA SER A 580 -17.62 6.32 -22.93
C SER A 580 -18.84 6.10 -23.84
N PRO A 581 -18.72 5.55 -25.07
CA PRO A 581 -19.87 5.36 -25.95
C PRO A 581 -20.87 4.31 -25.45
N LEU A 582 -20.42 3.38 -24.59
CA LEU A 582 -21.31 2.36 -23.99
C LEU A 582 -22.22 2.94 -22.89
N GLN A 583 -21.93 4.14 -22.38
CA GLN A 583 -22.72 4.81 -21.36
C GLN A 583 -23.88 5.63 -21.94
N GLN A 584 -23.78 6.10 -23.19
CA GLN A 584 -24.78 7.00 -23.78
C GLN A 584 -26.00 6.31 -24.37
N SER A 585 -25.91 5.03 -24.74
CA SER A 585 -27.02 4.26 -25.34
C SER A 585 -28.13 3.85 -24.36
N TYR A 586 -27.97 4.11 -23.05
CA TYR A 586 -28.94 3.71 -22.02
C TYR A 586 -30.03 4.74 -21.69
N ASN A 587 -29.99 5.94 -22.27
CA ASN A 587 -30.93 7.03 -21.93
C ASN A 587 -32.10 7.22 -22.91
N ALA A 588 -32.38 6.25 -23.79
CA ALA A 588 -33.50 6.35 -24.74
C ALA A 588 -34.23 5.01 -24.94
N VAL A 589 -35.33 4.81 -24.19
CA VAL A 589 -36.67 4.32 -24.60
C VAL A 589 -37.46 3.94 -23.31
N PRO A 590 -38.77 4.24 -23.19
CA PRO A 590 -39.46 4.23 -21.90
C PRO A 590 -40.19 2.92 -21.56
N MET A 591 -40.56 2.78 -20.29
CA MET A 591 -41.42 1.72 -19.75
C MET A 591 -42.82 1.70 -20.40
N THR A 592 -43.28 0.50 -20.78
CA THR A 592 -44.71 0.15 -20.89
C THR A 592 -44.91 -1.34 -20.55
N ASP A 593 -46.00 -1.64 -19.84
CA ASP A 593 -46.42 -2.98 -19.44
C ASP A 593 -46.72 -3.95 -20.61
N ILE A 594 -46.76 -5.25 -20.33
CA ILE A 594 -47.87 -6.17 -20.69
C ILE A 594 -47.74 -7.48 -19.88
N LYS A 595 -48.90 -8.10 -19.60
CA LYS A 595 -49.12 -9.35 -18.85
C LYS A 595 -49.43 -10.55 -19.77
N ASP A 596 -49.28 -11.75 -19.20
CA ASP A 596 -50.09 -12.97 -19.34
C ASP A 596 -50.69 -13.35 -20.74
N ASP A 597 -50.32 -14.51 -21.31
CA ASP A 597 -51.21 -15.71 -21.40
C ASP A 597 -50.66 -16.93 -22.20
N PHE A 598 -50.75 -18.11 -21.58
CA PHE A 598 -51.05 -19.51 -22.00
C PHE A 598 -50.60 -20.22 -23.33
N ASP A 599 -50.16 -21.48 -23.10
CA ASP A 599 -50.45 -22.79 -23.74
C ASP A 599 -50.00 -23.29 -25.14
N GLU A 600 -49.04 -24.25 -25.11
CA GLU A 600 -49.21 -25.73 -25.26
C GLU A 600 -49.54 -26.46 -26.61
N VAL A 601 -48.84 -27.61 -26.80
CA VAL A 601 -49.17 -28.88 -27.54
C VAL A 601 -48.70 -29.13 -29.01
N ALA A 602 -47.96 -30.27 -29.15
CA ALA A 602 -47.74 -31.22 -30.28
C ALA A 602 -47.24 -30.74 -31.68
N VAL A 603 -46.27 -31.31 -32.42
CA VAL A 603 -45.58 -32.64 -32.56
C VAL A 603 -45.93 -33.36 -33.90
N GLU A 604 -44.87 -33.71 -34.66
CA GLU A 604 -44.79 -34.65 -35.83
C GLU A 604 -45.45 -34.25 -37.18
N GLN A 605 -44.97 -34.63 -38.39
CA GLN A 605 -43.69 -35.05 -39.03
C GLN A 605 -44.02 -35.30 -40.56
N PRO A 606 -43.12 -35.67 -41.51
CA PRO A 606 -41.78 -35.17 -41.85
C PRO A 606 -41.51 -35.03 -43.41
N ILE A 607 -40.24 -34.77 -43.79
CA ILE A 607 -39.53 -35.13 -45.07
C ILE A 607 -39.42 -34.13 -46.27
N ARG A 608 -38.15 -33.98 -46.72
CA ARG A 608 -37.57 -33.48 -48.00
C ARG A 608 -37.45 -31.95 -48.20
N PRO A 609 -36.25 -31.49 -48.62
CA PRO A 609 -35.78 -31.67 -50.01
C PRO A 609 -34.32 -32.13 -50.22
N HIS A 610 -34.05 -32.70 -51.42
CA HIS A 610 -32.78 -32.58 -52.16
C HIS A 610 -32.93 -31.38 -53.13
N ALA A 611 -31.95 -30.67 -53.69
CA ALA A 611 -30.47 -30.59 -53.55
C ALA A 611 -30.12 -29.10 -53.88
N GLU A 612 -28.89 -28.56 -53.88
CA GLU A 612 -27.50 -29.01 -53.70
C GLU A 612 -26.71 -27.78 -53.11
N SER A 613 -25.38 -27.66 -52.93
CA SER A 613 -24.18 -28.43 -53.32
C SER A 613 -23.00 -28.22 -52.32
N SER A 614 -21.91 -28.96 -52.55
CA SER A 614 -20.53 -28.75 -52.05
C SER A 614 -20.31 -28.25 -50.61
N GLN A 615 -20.23 -29.19 -49.66
CA GLN A 615 -19.38 -29.08 -48.47
C GLN A 615 -18.23 -30.11 -48.56
N GLN A 616 -17.01 -29.72 -48.18
CA GLN A 616 -15.94 -30.67 -47.90
C GLN A 616 -16.09 -31.24 -46.48
N PRO A 617 -15.71 -32.51 -46.24
CA PRO A 617 -15.96 -33.16 -44.95
C PRO A 617 -15.01 -32.67 -43.85
N ILE A 618 -15.54 -32.59 -42.63
CA ILE A 618 -14.77 -32.35 -41.40
C ILE A 618 -14.03 -33.64 -41.03
N GLU A 619 -12.71 -33.59 -40.86
CA GLU A 619 -11.92 -34.74 -40.40
C GLU A 619 -12.18 -35.04 -38.90
N PRO A 620 -12.21 -36.32 -38.48
CA PRO A 620 -12.34 -36.68 -37.08
C PRO A 620 -11.03 -36.43 -36.30
N TYR A 621 -11.19 -35.93 -35.06
CA TYR A 621 -10.11 -35.55 -34.14
C TYR A 621 -9.02 -36.62 -33.99
N ARG A 622 -7.75 -36.23 -34.17
CA ARG A 622 -6.57 -37.08 -33.91
C ARG A 622 -5.88 -36.71 -32.59
N PRO A 623 -5.55 -37.69 -31.71
CA PRO A 623 -4.86 -37.44 -30.44
C PRO A 623 -3.46 -36.79 -30.54
N ASP A 624 -2.88 -36.76 -31.75
CA ASP A 624 -1.51 -36.31 -32.00
C ASP A 624 -1.37 -34.77 -32.10
N MET A 625 -2.49 -34.03 -32.04
CA MET A 625 -2.52 -32.57 -32.20
C MET A 625 -2.17 -31.78 -30.92
N LEU A 626 -1.77 -32.44 -29.84
CA LEU A 626 -1.30 -31.79 -28.61
C LEU A 626 0.22 -31.53 -28.67
N PRO A 627 0.71 -30.32 -28.33
CA PRO A 627 2.14 -30.02 -28.32
C PRO A 627 2.85 -30.80 -27.21
N ARG A 628 3.65 -31.81 -27.59
CA ARG A 628 4.49 -32.55 -26.66
C ARG A 628 5.73 -31.73 -26.28
N THR A 629 6.06 -31.73 -25.00
CA THR A 629 7.40 -31.36 -24.51
C THR A 629 8.46 -32.23 -25.17
N ALA A 630 9.45 -31.61 -25.81
CA ALA A 630 10.47 -32.32 -26.57
C ALA A 630 11.47 -33.04 -25.64
N ALA A 631 11.65 -34.34 -25.86
CA ALA A 631 12.87 -35.04 -25.47
C ALA A 631 13.99 -34.72 -26.49
N PRO A 632 15.27 -34.64 -26.08
CA PRO A 632 16.33 -34.13 -26.94
C PRO A 632 16.76 -35.17 -28.00
N GLN A 633 16.88 -34.74 -29.26
CA GLN A 633 17.57 -35.48 -30.31
C GLN A 633 19.06 -35.09 -30.36
N PRO A 634 19.96 -36.00 -30.76
CA PRO A 634 21.40 -35.76 -30.75
C PRO A 634 21.84 -34.87 -31.93
N ALA A 635 22.48 -33.74 -31.62
CA ALA A 635 23.17 -32.92 -32.61
C ALA A 635 24.60 -33.43 -32.87
N ALA A 636 25.08 -33.27 -34.10
CA ALA A 636 26.44 -33.65 -34.49
C ALA A 636 27.51 -32.80 -33.78
N ALA A 637 28.70 -33.37 -33.62
CA ALA A 637 29.73 -32.85 -32.73
C ALA A 637 30.39 -31.54 -33.18
N SER A 638 30.49 -30.58 -32.25
CA SER A 638 31.54 -29.57 -32.21
C SER A 638 32.22 -29.64 -30.84
N GLN A 639 33.54 -29.87 -30.83
CA GLN A 639 34.29 -30.16 -29.60
C GLN A 639 34.60 -28.89 -28.80
N THR A 640 34.24 -28.86 -27.51
CA THR A 640 34.73 -27.87 -26.55
C THR A 640 35.40 -28.56 -25.36
N SER A 641 36.52 -28.00 -24.88
CA SER A 641 37.53 -28.68 -24.05
C SER A 641 37.20 -28.81 -22.56
N ILE A 642 35.92 -28.75 -22.19
CA ILE A 642 35.46 -28.69 -20.79
C ILE A 642 34.93 -30.06 -20.33
N ASP A 643 34.19 -30.78 -21.18
CA ASP A 643 33.56 -32.07 -20.82
C ASP A 643 34.56 -33.21 -20.61
N SER A 644 35.74 -33.16 -21.26
CA SER A 644 36.80 -34.16 -21.07
C SER A 644 37.35 -34.15 -19.64
N LYS A 645 37.63 -32.96 -19.08
CA LYS A 645 38.12 -32.82 -17.69
C LYS A 645 37.08 -33.24 -16.65
N LEU A 646 35.80 -33.03 -16.92
CA LEU A 646 34.71 -33.43 -16.02
C LEU A 646 34.50 -34.96 -16.00
N ALA A 647 34.92 -35.66 -17.05
CA ALA A 647 34.87 -37.12 -17.14
C ALA A 647 36.04 -37.80 -16.42
N GLU A 648 37.24 -37.20 -16.42
CA GLU A 648 38.41 -37.71 -15.68
C GLU A 648 38.21 -37.59 -14.16
N LEU A 649 37.79 -36.42 -13.67
CA LEU A 649 37.46 -36.20 -12.25
C LEU A 649 36.40 -37.17 -11.71
N ARG A 650 35.46 -37.63 -12.55
CA ARG A 650 34.43 -38.62 -12.18
C ARG A 650 34.93 -40.07 -12.15
N ARG A 651 36.14 -40.36 -12.65
CA ARG A 651 36.78 -41.68 -12.52
C ARG A 651 37.62 -41.80 -11.25
N GLU A 652 38.34 -40.74 -10.85
CA GLU A 652 39.13 -40.76 -9.59
C GLU A 652 38.25 -40.91 -8.34
N PHE A 653 37.07 -40.28 -8.30
CA PHE A 653 36.15 -40.38 -7.16
C PHE A 653 35.47 -41.76 -6.97
N ARG A 654 35.79 -42.77 -7.76
CA ARG A 654 35.18 -44.12 -7.70
C ARG A 654 36.14 -45.25 -7.33
N SER A 655 37.41 -44.97 -7.05
CA SER A 655 38.43 -46.01 -6.83
C SER A 655 38.84 -46.27 -5.37
N ASP A 656 38.36 -45.49 -4.39
CA ASP A 656 38.91 -45.49 -3.01
C ASP A 656 37.95 -45.97 -1.90
N GLU A 657 36.81 -46.60 -2.21
CA GLU A 657 35.97 -47.27 -1.20
C GLU A 657 36.19 -48.79 -1.16
N GLY A 658 37.05 -49.25 -0.24
CA GLY A 658 37.17 -50.67 0.09
C GLY A 658 38.19 -51.01 1.19
N GLY A 659 37.80 -51.03 2.48
CA GLY A 659 38.75 -51.40 3.55
C GLY A 659 38.32 -51.32 5.03
N THR A 660 37.26 -52.05 5.43
CA THR A 660 36.98 -52.64 6.77
C THR A 660 37.67 -52.16 8.10
N ARG A 661 36.85 -52.01 9.16
CA ARG A 661 37.11 -52.21 10.63
C ARG A 661 37.99 -51.14 11.35
N SER A 662 37.83 -50.80 12.64
CA SER A 662 36.91 -51.21 13.74
C SER A 662 37.00 -50.30 15.00
N VAL A 663 35.87 -50.09 15.70
CA VAL A 663 35.66 -49.90 17.17
C VAL A 663 36.42 -48.78 17.97
N SER A 664 35.63 -48.10 18.80
CA SER A 664 35.82 -46.97 19.76
C SER A 664 36.66 -47.29 21.05
N PRO A 665 36.73 -46.45 22.15
CA PRO A 665 36.19 -45.09 22.44
C PRO A 665 37.09 -44.08 23.29
N ARG A 666 36.57 -42.85 23.50
CA ARG A 666 36.60 -41.99 24.74
C ARG A 666 37.79 -41.09 25.17
N GLU A 667 37.39 -39.97 25.83
CA GLU A 667 38.12 -39.10 26.80
C GLU A 667 39.31 -38.25 26.28
N ALA A 668 39.64 -37.05 26.80
CA ALA A 668 38.95 -36.06 27.64
C ALA A 668 39.65 -34.67 27.51
N ALA A 669 38.99 -33.57 27.87
CA ALA A 669 39.62 -32.23 28.06
C ALA A 669 40.33 -32.15 29.44
N PRO A 670 41.25 -31.19 29.76
CA PRO A 670 40.89 -29.76 29.84
C PRO A 670 42.04 -28.69 29.70
N SER A 671 41.65 -27.41 29.85
CA SER A 671 42.44 -26.30 30.47
C SER A 671 43.60 -25.63 29.67
N LEU A 672 44.00 -24.37 29.88
CA LEU A 672 43.46 -23.16 30.57
C LEU A 672 44.31 -21.91 30.15
N ARG A 673 43.71 -20.70 30.14
CA ARG A 673 44.35 -19.35 30.30
C ARG A 673 45.49 -18.95 29.33
N ARG A 674 45.47 -17.80 28.62
CA ARG A 674 45.38 -16.42 29.17
C ARG A 674 45.30 -15.37 28.02
N GLU A 675 44.65 -14.24 28.29
CA GLU A 675 45.02 -12.82 28.04
C GLU A 675 46.18 -12.51 27.04
N SER A 676 46.18 -11.45 26.22
CA SER A 676 45.25 -10.33 25.98
C SER A 676 45.75 -9.42 24.84
N GLY A 677 44.86 -8.79 24.05
CA GLY A 677 45.13 -7.47 23.43
C GLY A 677 45.12 -7.32 21.89
N LEU A 678 44.44 -6.24 21.47
CA LEU A 678 44.71 -5.37 20.30
C LEU A 678 44.33 -5.80 18.85
N SER A 679 43.17 -5.29 18.43
CA SER A 679 42.95 -4.49 17.20
C SER A 679 43.38 -5.06 15.83
N LEU A 680 42.44 -5.74 15.16
CA LEU A 680 42.46 -6.12 13.75
C LEU A 680 42.36 -4.92 12.77
N ARG A 681 43.37 -4.04 12.72
CA ARG A 681 43.49 -3.00 11.68
C ARG A 681 44.74 -3.07 10.79
N ASP A 682 45.74 -3.89 11.13
CA ASP A 682 47.05 -3.91 10.44
C ASP A 682 47.49 -5.29 9.87
N SER A 683 46.56 -6.16 9.44
CA SER A 683 46.94 -7.45 8.82
C SER A 683 46.16 -7.89 7.58
N ILE A 684 45.23 -7.07 7.08
CA ILE A 684 44.70 -7.25 5.72
C ILE A 684 45.61 -6.47 4.76
N LEU A 685 46.63 -7.14 4.19
CA LEU A 685 47.22 -6.89 2.86
C LEU A 685 48.54 -7.68 2.65
N LYS A 686 48.45 -8.99 2.38
CA LYS A 686 49.36 -9.75 1.50
C LYS A 686 48.82 -11.17 1.23
N LYS A 687 48.73 -11.52 -0.06
CA LYS A 687 48.40 -12.87 -0.60
C LYS A 687 49.58 -13.85 -0.36
N PRO A 688 49.47 -15.19 -0.55
CA PRO A 688 48.41 -15.92 -1.27
C PRO A 688 47.83 -17.18 -0.58
N LEU A 689 46.82 -17.77 -1.21
CA LEU A 689 46.28 -19.10 -0.92
C LEU A 689 47.29 -20.20 -1.32
N SER A 690 47.78 -20.97 -0.34
CA SER A 690 48.39 -22.29 -0.56
C SER A 690 48.52 -23.10 0.73
N SER A 691 48.12 -24.37 0.67
CA SER A 691 48.31 -25.47 1.65
C SER A 691 47.37 -25.53 2.89
N LEU A 692 47.13 -26.78 3.34
CA LEU A 692 46.43 -27.22 4.56
C LEU A 692 44.90 -26.95 4.51
N TYR A 693 44.04 -27.84 4.01
CA TYR A 693 43.86 -29.29 4.27
C TYR A 693 43.55 -29.62 5.74
N ASP A 694 42.31 -30.07 5.95
CA ASP A 694 41.68 -30.82 7.05
C ASP A 694 42.44 -31.02 8.38
N LYS A 695 41.80 -30.60 9.49
CA LYS A 695 40.95 -31.48 10.32
C LYS A 695 40.40 -30.76 11.56
N ASP A 696 39.08 -30.59 11.61
CA ASP A 696 38.16 -31.10 12.67
C ASP A 696 36.75 -30.46 12.53
#